data_AF-A0AB35U1E3-F1
#
_entry.id   AF-A0AB35U1E3-F1
#
_cell.length_a   1.000
_cell.length_b   1.000
_cell.length_c   1.000
_cell.angle_alpha   90.00
_cell.angle_beta   90.00
_cell.angle_gamma   90.00
#
_symmetry.space_group_name_H-M   'P 1'
#
loop_
_entity.id
_entity.type
_entity.pdbx_description
1 polymer ?
#
loop_
_entity_poly.entity_id
_entity_poly.type
_entity_poly.pdbx_seq_one_letter_code
_entity_poly.pdbx_strand_id
1 'polypeptide(L)'
;MKKFIIKATTLAGVGTLLVTGALPVNAEDTTSDGTTKDESVYVVLNADGSVSSVTVSDQLHNANGFSNYQDKSDLKNVQNLKSDDPVQSSSDGYTWTTTDTDIYYQGKTTKALPLDTTIEYKLDGKTVDPKDIVGKSGHLSMTFNIKNTQTKQYTIDGKTYTVCQPFYVAAGGMPDQDHFTNVKIDHGTVSTDTSHSIALAVMMPGMKDSIGQFLTGDLSSLNDYLFDTVTIEADVTDFESPTMMMAASTDLSALKGELKDDGAFDTTDLFDQLDELDAATQKLIDGSKALYEGADQLKDGANQVNDGVGTLVNGTSTLTDGTSQLAEGGQALVDGANQASAGAAALQAGLGQLVSKNDTLVSGANKIADAVLSSAQTQLREQLKNNSITLTWDNYADVLGDYNNINNDMRAQAKQKIRSAVEAQTGPLDESTFNGILYMCASNGCTSEEDIKNFLKSNTASLETANAVATAQNDAALIGKNDFSKIDSILNLALYESSISTTGNTIKAATGVTVTNAQAEAVWLAIASHQIQSDNLAAIENIINNIPADQTQRGIHDETVQSVLKGMRTQATYSNEVIYSGICATLKSMKITDATQQAILVTIAGELHGDAGSTSDAFKGASADVTTATNVKNMITDGNKEENQSLINGMLNTLALPELKSELAGVTKQLQDVRSFVAGLETYTAHVQSAYTGSTQLVAGLTALTSGADTLNAGIQKVNTGAESLSSGAKTLKDGTQTLSDGATQLSDGAKTLYDGLVQYNEEGISKLTQNSDLDNLQTASKLISDIQNDDDAYVNYSGISDGTDGTVKFIYKISTVKSEADTEKDAASKSDDTSDVQESSDKGNFFTRLADLFIFWN
;
A
#
# COMPACT_ATOMS: atom_id res chain seq x y z
N MET A 1 42.83 -16.76 73.91
CA MET A 1 43.76 -16.46 75.03
C MET A 1 43.09 -16.45 76.42
N LYS A 2 42.13 -15.56 76.74
CA LYS A 2 41.50 -15.53 78.08
C LYS A 2 40.88 -16.88 78.52
N LYS A 3 40.19 -17.59 77.62
CA LYS A 3 39.68 -18.96 77.88
C LYS A 3 40.78 -20.03 78.03
N PHE A 4 41.92 -19.87 77.33
CA PHE A 4 43.08 -20.75 77.45
C PHE A 4 43.68 -20.67 78.86
N ILE A 5 43.81 -19.46 79.41
CA ILE A 5 44.41 -19.28 80.74
C ILE A 5 43.41 -19.55 81.88
N ILE A 6 42.11 -19.29 81.66
CA ILE A 6 41.04 -19.67 82.60
C ILE A 6 40.98 -21.19 82.79
N LYS A 7 41.19 -22.00 81.73
CA LYS A 7 41.20 -23.47 81.84
C LYS A 7 42.42 -24.01 82.60
N ALA A 8 43.58 -23.35 82.50
CA ALA A 8 44.77 -23.70 83.28
C ALA A 8 44.63 -23.34 84.78
N THR A 9 43.81 -22.35 85.12
CA THR A 9 43.60 -21.83 86.49
C THR A 9 42.40 -22.44 87.22
N THR A 10 41.57 -23.28 86.58
CA THR A 10 40.53 -24.06 87.27
C THR A 10 41.14 -25.19 88.09
N LEU A 11 41.70 -24.80 89.23
CA LEU A 11 42.57 -25.58 90.09
C LEU A 11 41.80 -26.22 91.26
N ALA A 12 41.03 -27.27 90.99
CA ALA A 12 40.44 -28.09 92.05
C ALA A 12 41.28 -29.35 92.37
N GLY A 13 42.23 -29.73 91.51
CA GLY A 13 42.96 -31.01 91.60
C GLY A 13 44.44 -30.96 92.01
N VAL A 14 45.05 -29.77 92.13
CA VAL A 14 46.51 -29.64 92.34
C VAL A 14 46.94 -29.87 93.80
N GLY A 15 46.01 -29.81 94.76
CA GLY A 15 46.31 -30.07 96.17
C GLY A 15 46.86 -31.48 96.46
N THR A 16 46.61 -32.44 95.58
CA THR A 16 47.05 -33.84 95.72
C THR A 16 48.58 -33.99 95.64
N LEU A 17 49.27 -33.11 94.90
CA LEU A 17 50.70 -33.26 94.60
C LEU A 17 51.62 -32.82 95.75
N LEU A 18 51.18 -31.85 96.55
CA LEU A 18 51.92 -31.36 97.72
C LEU A 18 51.89 -32.36 98.90
N VAL A 19 50.99 -33.35 98.85
CA VAL A 19 50.70 -34.28 99.96
C VAL A 19 51.22 -35.69 99.70
N THR A 20 51.43 -36.10 98.46
CA THR A 20 52.06 -37.39 98.13
C THR A 20 53.59 -37.26 98.10
N GLY A 21 54.19 -36.96 99.24
CA GLY A 21 55.60 -37.25 99.46
C GLY A 21 55.77 -38.78 99.59
N ALA A 22 56.43 -39.39 98.60
CA ALA A 22 56.80 -40.81 98.56
C ALA A 22 55.64 -41.83 98.52
N LEU A 23 54.95 -41.95 97.39
CA LEU A 23 54.39 -43.23 96.95
C LEU A 23 54.74 -43.43 95.46
N PRO A 24 55.07 -44.66 95.02
CA PRO A 24 55.23 -44.96 93.61
C PRO A 24 53.90 -44.65 92.90
N VAL A 25 53.96 -43.82 91.86
CA VAL A 25 52.86 -43.72 90.91
C VAL A 25 52.80 -45.07 90.21
N ASN A 26 51.69 -45.81 90.39
CA ASN A 26 51.42 -46.93 89.50
C ASN A 26 51.21 -46.32 88.11
N ALA A 27 52.21 -46.46 87.24
CA ALA A 27 52.07 -46.17 85.83
C ALA A 27 50.91 -47.01 85.27
N GLU A 28 49.96 -46.36 84.62
CA GLU A 28 49.07 -47.05 83.68
C GLU A 28 49.93 -47.67 82.57
N ASP A 29 49.61 -48.90 82.15
CA ASP A 29 50.28 -49.66 81.10
C ASP A 29 50.53 -48.81 79.84
N THR A 30 51.72 -48.23 79.71
CA THR A 30 52.22 -47.65 78.46
C THR A 30 53.04 -48.70 77.73
N THR A 31 52.53 -49.17 76.60
CA THR A 31 53.16 -50.15 75.70
C THR A 31 54.31 -49.55 74.89
N SER A 32 55.27 -48.85 75.51
CA SER A 32 56.49 -48.39 74.85
C SER A 32 57.61 -49.41 75.08
N ASP A 33 58.19 -49.96 74.01
CA ASP A 33 59.37 -50.84 74.07
C ASP A 33 60.67 -50.08 74.47
N GLY A 34 60.58 -48.78 74.77
CA GLY A 34 61.69 -47.88 75.11
C GLY A 34 61.93 -47.70 76.61
N THR A 35 63.10 -47.17 76.98
CA THR A 35 63.43 -46.80 78.36
C THR A 35 62.84 -45.43 78.69
N THR A 36 62.24 -45.26 79.87
CA THR A 36 61.84 -43.95 80.40
C THR A 36 62.64 -43.57 81.63
N LYS A 37 62.76 -42.26 81.89
CA LYS A 37 63.40 -41.69 83.08
C LYS A 37 62.49 -40.63 83.71
N ASP A 38 61.95 -40.94 84.88
CA ASP A 38 61.13 -40.03 85.68
C ASP A 38 61.95 -39.46 86.84
N GLU A 39 62.16 -38.14 86.81
CA GLU A 39 63.04 -37.44 87.73
C GLU A 39 62.28 -36.54 88.71
N SER A 40 62.58 -36.69 89.99
CA SER A 40 62.06 -35.87 91.09
C SER A 40 63.18 -35.10 91.75
N VAL A 41 63.22 -33.79 91.54
CA VAL A 41 64.23 -32.89 92.11
C VAL A 41 63.68 -32.26 93.39
N TYR A 42 64.13 -32.75 94.54
CA TYR A 42 63.80 -32.20 95.84
C TYR A 42 64.77 -31.07 96.20
N VAL A 43 64.24 -29.87 96.34
CA VAL A 43 64.98 -28.67 96.70
C VAL A 43 64.56 -28.24 98.09
N VAL A 44 65.53 -28.10 98.99
CA VAL A 44 65.30 -27.43 100.28
C VAL A 44 65.80 -26.01 100.17
N LEU A 45 64.90 -25.05 100.31
CA LEU A 45 65.19 -23.63 100.37
C LEU A 45 65.30 -23.18 101.82
N ASN A 46 66.18 -22.23 102.10
CA ASN A 46 66.12 -21.43 103.31
C ASN A 46 64.90 -20.49 103.23
N ALA A 47 64.54 -19.90 104.36
CA ALA A 47 63.37 -19.04 104.45
C ALA A 47 63.41 -17.82 103.51
N ASP A 48 64.59 -17.34 103.09
CA ASP A 48 64.77 -16.27 102.10
C ASP A 48 64.69 -16.72 100.64
N GLY A 49 64.56 -18.04 100.39
CA GLY A 49 64.58 -18.65 99.07
C GLY A 49 65.97 -19.13 98.62
N SER A 50 67.04 -18.89 99.38
CA SER A 50 68.38 -19.40 99.02
C SER A 50 68.45 -20.93 99.14
N VAL A 51 69.12 -21.60 98.20
CA VAL A 51 69.17 -23.07 98.16
C VAL A 51 70.04 -23.62 99.30
N SER A 52 69.46 -24.48 100.15
CA SER A 52 70.17 -25.23 101.19
C SER A 52 70.70 -26.57 100.65
N SER A 53 69.85 -27.36 99.97
CA SER A 53 70.26 -28.63 99.38
C SER A 53 69.39 -29.02 98.20
N VAL A 54 69.99 -29.69 97.21
CA VAL A 54 69.28 -30.32 96.09
C VAL A 54 69.57 -31.82 96.10
N THR A 55 68.50 -32.61 96.20
CA THR A 55 68.54 -34.06 96.07
C THR A 55 67.68 -34.45 94.88
N VAL A 56 68.24 -35.23 93.97
CA VAL A 56 67.53 -35.74 92.80
C VAL A 56 67.26 -37.21 93.05
N SER A 57 66.01 -37.62 92.82
CA SER A 57 65.59 -39.02 92.81
C SER A 57 65.14 -39.37 91.40
N ASP A 58 65.83 -40.31 90.78
CA ASP A 58 65.54 -40.80 89.44
C ASP A 58 64.86 -42.17 89.54
N GLN A 59 63.84 -42.37 88.71
CA GLN A 59 63.26 -43.66 88.39
C GLN A 59 63.52 -43.96 86.92
N LEU A 60 64.32 -44.99 86.64
CA LEU A 60 64.41 -45.56 85.29
C LEU A 60 63.41 -46.69 85.16
N HIS A 61 62.67 -46.74 84.06
CA HIS A 61 61.77 -47.85 83.75
C HIS A 61 62.12 -48.45 82.37
N ASN A 62 62.20 -49.77 82.29
CA ASN A 62 62.27 -50.52 81.05
C ASN A 62 61.59 -51.88 81.23
N ALA A 63 60.56 -52.16 80.43
CA ALA A 63 59.79 -53.41 80.52
C ALA A 63 60.65 -54.69 80.35
N ASN A 64 61.83 -54.60 79.74
CA ASN A 64 62.74 -55.73 79.49
C ASN A 64 63.91 -55.82 80.49
N GLY A 65 63.94 -54.95 81.51
CA GLY A 65 65.07 -54.80 82.43
C GLY A 65 66.27 -54.08 81.81
N PHE A 66 67.39 -54.01 82.55
CA PHE A 66 68.57 -53.23 82.17
C PHE A 66 69.79 -54.12 81.99
N SER A 67 70.43 -54.07 80.81
CA SER A 67 71.65 -54.84 80.53
C SER A 67 72.75 -53.90 80.04
N ASN A 68 73.70 -53.57 80.92
CA ASN A 68 74.75 -52.57 80.69
C ASN A 68 74.20 -51.24 80.18
N TYR A 69 73.03 -50.84 80.68
CA TYR A 69 72.40 -49.58 80.29
C TYR A 69 73.25 -48.42 80.82
N GLN A 70 73.65 -47.53 79.91
CA GLN A 70 74.38 -46.32 80.25
C GLN A 70 73.38 -45.20 80.52
N ASP A 71 73.21 -44.90 81.80
CA ASP A 71 72.40 -43.80 82.27
C ASP A 71 73.26 -42.56 82.42
N LYS A 72 72.93 -41.54 81.64
CA LYS A 72 73.58 -40.25 81.71
C LYS A 72 73.04 -39.48 82.90
N SER A 73 73.86 -39.31 83.93
CA SER A 73 73.51 -38.56 85.12
C SER A 73 74.74 -37.85 85.69
N ASP A 74 74.62 -36.55 85.91
CA ASP A 74 75.67 -35.70 86.46
C ASP A 74 75.73 -35.74 88.00
N LEU A 75 74.84 -36.50 88.64
CA LEU A 75 74.71 -36.58 90.09
C LEU A 75 75.99 -37.05 90.79
N LYS A 76 76.06 -36.76 92.08
CA LYS A 76 77.15 -37.16 92.98
C LYS A 76 76.58 -37.88 94.19
N ASN A 77 77.36 -38.78 94.78
CA ASN A 77 76.94 -39.60 95.93
C ASN A 77 75.68 -40.44 95.64
N VAL A 78 75.62 -41.07 94.46
CA VAL A 78 74.46 -41.85 94.04
C VAL A 78 74.29 -43.09 94.91
N GLN A 79 73.04 -43.31 95.36
CA GLN A 79 72.61 -44.44 96.16
C GLN A 79 71.42 -45.11 95.48
N ASN A 80 71.48 -46.43 95.31
CA ASN A 80 70.33 -47.23 94.92
C ASN A 80 69.36 -47.34 96.12
N LEU A 81 68.07 -47.12 95.86
CA LEU A 81 67.03 -47.04 96.89
C LEU A 81 66.27 -48.35 97.09
N LYS A 82 66.28 -49.26 96.11
CA LYS A 82 65.48 -50.50 96.16
C LYS A 82 66.28 -51.79 96.23
N SER A 83 67.56 -51.81 95.80
CA SER A 83 68.41 -52.99 95.91
C SER A 83 69.79 -52.69 96.51
N ASP A 84 70.42 -53.72 97.09
CA ASP A 84 71.78 -53.67 97.64
C ASP A 84 72.87 -53.76 96.54
N ASP A 85 72.47 -53.74 95.25
CA ASP A 85 73.40 -53.86 94.14
C ASP A 85 74.36 -52.67 94.07
N PRO A 86 75.68 -52.90 93.87
CA PRO A 86 76.66 -51.83 93.85
C PRO A 86 76.49 -50.92 92.62
N VAL A 87 76.36 -49.62 92.85
CA VAL A 87 76.32 -48.59 91.81
C VAL A 87 77.66 -48.56 91.04
N GLN A 88 77.64 -48.80 89.73
CA GLN A 88 78.84 -48.75 88.89
C GLN A 88 78.95 -47.39 88.19
N SER A 89 79.98 -46.62 88.55
CA SER A 89 80.28 -45.35 87.88
C SER A 89 80.89 -45.57 86.49
N SER A 90 80.50 -44.75 85.52
CA SER A 90 81.05 -44.70 84.16
C SER A 90 81.67 -43.32 83.87
N SER A 91 82.19 -43.11 82.66
CA SER A 91 82.78 -41.82 82.27
C SER A 91 81.76 -40.70 82.06
N ASP A 92 80.48 -41.02 81.84
CA ASP A 92 79.40 -40.05 81.56
C ASP A 92 78.13 -40.33 82.40
N GLY A 93 78.28 -40.96 83.57
CA GLY A 93 77.17 -41.23 84.49
C GLY A 93 77.33 -42.58 85.19
N TYR A 94 76.31 -43.44 85.05
CA TYR A 94 76.22 -44.72 85.74
C TYR A 94 75.88 -45.85 84.79
N THR A 95 76.28 -47.06 85.14
CA THR A 95 75.93 -48.27 84.40
C THR A 95 75.07 -49.17 85.25
N TRP A 96 73.92 -49.55 84.69
CA TRP A 96 72.93 -50.38 85.37
C TRP A 96 72.79 -51.73 84.66
N THR A 97 72.88 -52.80 85.45
CA THR A 97 72.65 -54.17 84.99
C THR A 97 71.77 -54.89 86.03
N THR A 98 70.49 -55.06 85.72
CA THR A 98 69.50 -55.75 86.57
C THR A 98 68.39 -56.36 85.72
N THR A 99 67.76 -57.43 86.21
CA THR A 99 66.55 -58.00 85.61
C THR A 99 65.28 -57.24 86.02
N ASP A 100 65.37 -56.34 86.99
CA ASP A 100 64.23 -55.54 87.43
C ASP A 100 63.83 -54.53 86.36
N THR A 101 62.52 -54.29 86.24
CA THR A 101 61.96 -53.33 85.28
C THR A 101 62.18 -51.88 85.70
N ASP A 102 62.44 -51.64 86.99
CA ASP A 102 62.56 -50.31 87.56
C ASP A 102 63.80 -50.16 88.42
N ILE A 103 64.52 -49.06 88.23
CA ILE A 103 65.66 -48.67 89.06
C ILE A 103 65.34 -47.36 89.74
N TYR A 104 65.49 -47.31 91.05
CA TYR A 104 65.31 -46.09 91.83
C TYR A 104 66.63 -45.73 92.45
N TYR A 105 67.14 -44.55 92.15
CA TYR A 105 68.35 -44.05 92.76
C TYR A 105 68.23 -42.58 93.11
N GLN A 106 69.00 -42.16 94.11
CA GLN A 106 69.07 -40.77 94.50
C GLN A 106 70.51 -40.27 94.50
N GLY A 107 70.70 -38.99 94.21
CA GLY A 107 71.99 -38.33 94.27
C GLY A 107 71.87 -36.84 94.60
N LYS A 108 73.01 -36.18 94.78
CA LYS A 108 73.10 -34.74 95.04
C LYS A 108 73.74 -34.02 93.87
N THR A 109 73.40 -32.76 93.68
CA THR A 109 73.99 -31.89 92.64
C THR A 109 74.15 -30.45 93.13
N THR A 110 74.99 -29.68 92.43
CA THR A 110 75.19 -28.24 92.61
C THR A 110 74.83 -27.44 91.36
N LYS A 111 74.21 -28.10 90.36
CA LYS A 111 73.69 -27.47 89.16
C LYS A 111 72.69 -26.37 89.52
N ALA A 112 72.65 -25.32 88.72
CA ALA A 112 71.68 -24.24 88.89
C ALA A 112 70.27 -24.76 88.58
N LEU A 113 69.30 -24.41 89.43
CA LEU A 113 67.90 -24.79 89.25
C LEU A 113 67.25 -24.00 88.11
N PRO A 114 66.30 -24.58 87.36
CA PRO A 114 65.63 -23.88 86.27
C PRO A 114 64.71 -22.75 86.76
N LEU A 115 64.22 -22.86 88.00
CA LEU A 115 63.42 -21.84 88.66
C LEU A 115 64.21 -21.26 89.84
N ASP A 116 64.52 -19.97 89.75
CA ASP A 116 65.13 -19.20 90.83
C ASP A 116 64.01 -18.62 91.71
N THR A 117 64.06 -18.84 93.02
CA THR A 117 62.97 -18.50 93.95
C THR A 117 63.51 -17.63 95.07
N THR A 118 62.87 -16.48 95.30
CA THR A 118 63.16 -15.60 96.44
C THR A 118 61.89 -15.32 97.23
N ILE A 119 62.00 -15.25 98.55
CA ILE A 119 60.86 -15.04 99.44
C ILE A 119 61.10 -13.79 100.28
N GLU A 120 60.21 -12.82 100.14
CA GLU A 120 60.26 -11.57 100.88
C GLU A 120 59.19 -11.55 101.98
N TYR A 121 59.58 -11.16 103.20
CA TYR A 121 58.69 -11.08 104.34
C TYR A 121 58.49 -9.62 104.73
N LYS A 122 57.24 -9.24 104.97
CA LYS A 122 56.87 -7.96 105.58
C LYS A 122 55.97 -8.19 106.78
N LEU A 123 56.29 -7.56 107.90
CA LEU A 123 55.42 -7.46 109.07
C LEU A 123 54.96 -6.01 109.23
N ASP A 124 53.65 -5.79 109.29
CA ASP A 124 53.02 -4.47 109.32
C ASP A 124 53.54 -3.54 108.20
N GLY A 125 53.74 -4.12 107.01
CA GLY A 125 54.22 -3.41 105.81
C GLY A 125 55.72 -3.10 105.78
N LYS A 126 56.50 -3.48 106.80
CA LYS A 126 57.96 -3.30 106.82
C LYS A 126 58.67 -4.60 106.48
N THR A 127 59.65 -4.54 105.57
CA THR A 127 60.51 -5.69 105.27
C THR A 127 61.24 -6.15 106.53
N VAL A 128 61.21 -7.45 106.79
CA VAL A 128 61.83 -8.10 107.95
C VAL A 128 62.62 -9.32 107.51
N ASP A 129 63.68 -9.65 108.24
CA ASP A 129 64.36 -10.95 108.09
C ASP A 129 63.46 -12.06 108.65
N PRO A 130 63.35 -13.23 108.00
CA PRO A 130 62.52 -14.33 108.48
C PRO A 130 62.86 -14.74 109.93
N LYS A 131 64.13 -14.67 110.36
CA LYS A 131 64.53 -15.03 111.73
C LYS A 131 64.00 -14.05 112.77
N ASP A 132 63.86 -12.78 112.38
CA ASP A 132 63.42 -11.72 113.27
C ASP A 132 61.90 -11.71 113.47
N ILE A 133 61.13 -12.49 112.70
CA ILE A 133 59.66 -12.54 112.85
C ILE A 133 59.18 -13.60 113.85
N VAL A 134 59.99 -14.61 114.18
CA VAL A 134 59.60 -15.73 115.05
C VAL A 134 59.04 -15.22 116.39
N GLY A 135 57.83 -15.68 116.72
CA GLY A 135 57.07 -15.31 117.92
C GLY A 135 56.49 -13.90 117.94
N LYS A 136 56.58 -13.14 116.84
CA LYS A 136 55.96 -11.81 116.73
C LYS A 136 54.53 -11.91 116.18
N SER A 137 53.73 -10.90 116.51
CA SER A 137 52.35 -10.76 116.01
C SER A 137 52.22 -9.51 115.15
N GLY A 138 51.35 -9.54 114.14
CA GLY A 138 51.10 -8.42 113.23
C GLY A 138 50.54 -8.89 111.89
N HIS A 139 50.45 -7.97 110.93
CA HIS A 139 50.00 -8.33 109.58
C HIS A 139 51.19 -8.78 108.73
N LEU A 140 51.23 -10.06 108.38
CA LEU A 140 52.28 -10.67 107.58
C LEU A 140 51.91 -10.64 106.09
N SER A 141 52.91 -10.32 105.26
CA SER A 141 52.91 -10.54 103.82
C SER A 141 54.17 -11.32 103.45
N MET A 142 53.98 -12.47 102.79
CA MET A 142 55.04 -13.33 102.24
C MET A 142 54.92 -13.34 100.72
N THR A 143 55.89 -12.75 100.02
CA THR A 143 55.88 -12.68 98.55
C THR A 143 56.92 -13.64 97.98
N PHE A 144 56.47 -14.58 97.16
CA PHE A 144 57.29 -15.50 96.38
C PHE A 144 57.53 -14.88 95.02
N ASN A 145 58.78 -14.61 94.69
CA ASN A 145 59.19 -14.22 93.34
C ASN A 145 59.87 -15.42 92.68
N ILE A 146 59.28 -15.94 91.63
CA ILE A 146 59.75 -17.15 90.94
C ILE A 146 60.16 -16.73 89.54
N LYS A 147 61.44 -16.91 89.22
CA LYS A 147 62.01 -16.55 87.91
C LYS A 147 62.40 -17.80 87.15
N ASN A 148 61.80 -17.97 85.97
CA ASN A 148 62.20 -19.00 85.03
C ASN A 148 63.45 -18.56 84.26
N THR A 149 64.49 -19.39 84.29
CA THR A 149 65.78 -19.12 83.65
C THR A 149 65.98 -19.89 82.35
N GLN A 150 65.04 -20.77 81.99
CA GLN A 150 65.15 -21.61 80.80
C GLN A 150 64.51 -20.91 79.61
N THR A 151 65.29 -20.66 78.56
CA THR A 151 64.82 -19.98 77.33
C THR A 151 65.26 -20.75 76.08
N LYS A 152 64.41 -20.77 75.05
CA LYS A 152 64.69 -21.33 73.73
C LYS A 152 64.37 -20.31 72.64
N GLN A 153 65.02 -20.44 71.48
CA GLN A 153 64.75 -19.61 70.30
C GLN A 153 63.81 -20.31 69.33
N TYR A 154 62.73 -19.65 68.93
CA TYR A 154 61.81 -20.13 67.89
C TYR A 154 61.88 -19.19 66.68
N THR A 155 61.91 -19.75 65.47
CA THR A 155 61.87 -18.95 64.23
C THR A 155 60.50 -19.08 63.60
N ILE A 156 59.73 -18.01 63.64
CA ILE A 156 58.38 -17.94 63.06
C ILE A 156 58.40 -16.89 61.97
N ASP A 157 58.03 -17.31 60.76
CA ASP A 157 57.91 -16.47 59.57
C ASP A 157 59.15 -15.58 59.33
N GLY A 158 60.35 -16.18 59.54
CA GLY A 158 61.65 -15.56 59.30
C GLY A 158 62.18 -14.66 60.41
N LYS A 159 61.46 -14.49 61.53
CA LYS A 159 61.91 -13.76 62.72
C LYS A 159 62.20 -14.72 63.87
N THR A 160 63.29 -14.48 64.59
CA THR A 160 63.72 -15.28 65.74
C THR A 160 63.27 -14.63 67.04
N TYR A 161 62.59 -15.40 67.89
CA TYR A 161 62.05 -14.96 69.18
C TYR A 161 62.70 -15.78 70.30
N THR A 162 62.99 -15.14 71.43
CA THR A 162 63.50 -15.83 72.62
C THR A 162 62.37 -16.00 73.61
N VAL A 163 62.03 -17.24 73.92
CA VAL A 163 60.84 -17.62 74.67
C VAL A 163 61.24 -18.50 75.85
N CYS A 164 60.66 -18.26 77.03
CA CYS A 164 60.88 -19.11 78.19
C CYS A 164 60.24 -20.49 77.99
N GLN A 165 60.97 -21.56 78.31
CA GLN A 165 60.40 -22.90 78.29
C GLN A 165 59.38 -23.03 79.43
N PRO A 166 58.15 -23.49 79.16
CA PRO A 166 57.08 -23.43 80.15
C PRO A 166 57.35 -24.33 81.35
N PHE A 167 57.28 -23.76 82.55
CA PHE A 167 57.12 -24.49 83.80
C PHE A 167 55.77 -24.13 84.41
N TYR A 168 54.94 -25.13 84.65
CA TYR A 168 53.75 -25.01 85.47
C TYR A 168 54.18 -25.11 86.93
N VAL A 169 53.92 -24.06 87.69
CA VAL A 169 54.37 -23.94 89.08
C VAL A 169 53.16 -23.81 89.99
N ALA A 170 53.04 -24.71 90.96
CA ALA A 170 52.09 -24.63 92.06
C ALA A 170 52.85 -24.23 93.32
N ALA A 171 52.59 -23.03 93.86
CA ALA A 171 53.27 -22.50 95.03
C ALA A 171 52.26 -22.16 96.12
N GLY A 172 52.55 -22.53 97.37
CA GLY A 172 51.59 -22.36 98.45
C GLY A 172 52.10 -22.71 99.83
N GLY A 173 51.23 -22.48 100.81
CA GLY A 173 51.51 -22.67 102.23
C GLY A 173 50.36 -23.31 102.97
N MET A 174 50.70 -23.95 104.08
CA MET A 174 49.75 -24.47 105.07
C MET A 174 49.94 -23.77 106.42
N PRO A 175 49.51 -22.49 106.55
CA PRO A 175 49.48 -21.83 107.85
C PRO A 175 48.51 -22.49 108.83
N ASP A 176 48.97 -22.62 110.07
CA ASP A 176 48.20 -23.13 111.22
C ASP A 176 47.18 -22.07 111.67
N GLN A 177 45.92 -22.45 111.88
CA GLN A 177 44.87 -21.54 112.30
C GLN A 177 45.02 -21.00 113.73
N ASP A 178 45.79 -21.67 114.60
CA ASP A 178 46.07 -21.19 115.95
C ASP A 178 46.96 -19.93 115.92
N HIS A 179 47.77 -19.78 114.87
CA HIS A 179 48.72 -18.68 114.71
C HIS A 179 48.38 -17.73 113.56
N PHE A 180 47.64 -18.18 112.54
CA PHE A 180 47.34 -17.42 111.33
C PHE A 180 45.84 -17.30 111.09
N THR A 181 45.35 -16.06 111.02
CA THR A 181 43.95 -15.74 110.69
C THR A 181 43.89 -14.84 109.46
N ASN A 182 42.72 -14.77 108.82
CA ASN A 182 42.51 -13.94 107.62
C ASN A 182 43.48 -14.21 106.46
N VAL A 183 43.87 -15.48 106.28
CA VAL A 183 44.78 -15.91 105.22
C VAL A 183 44.20 -15.58 103.84
N LYS A 184 44.99 -14.91 103.01
CA LYS A 184 44.70 -14.56 101.63
C LYS A 184 45.89 -14.92 100.76
N ILE A 185 45.62 -15.20 99.50
CA ILE A 185 46.65 -15.35 98.48
C ILE A 185 46.21 -14.60 97.22
N ASP A 186 47.13 -13.85 96.61
CA ASP A 186 46.85 -13.27 95.30
C ASP A 186 46.86 -14.37 94.22
N HIS A 187 46.02 -14.21 93.19
CA HIS A 187 45.94 -15.12 92.04
C HIS A 187 45.78 -16.62 92.37
N GLY A 188 45.28 -16.96 93.55
CA GLY A 188 45.17 -18.31 94.06
C GLY A 188 43.91 -18.53 94.90
N THR A 189 43.83 -19.70 95.52
CA THR A 189 42.71 -20.11 96.36
C THR A 189 43.16 -20.34 97.79
N VAL A 190 42.30 -19.97 98.75
CA VAL A 190 42.46 -20.34 100.16
C VAL A 190 41.33 -21.30 100.52
N SER A 191 41.68 -22.46 101.07
CA SER A 191 40.75 -23.42 101.64
C SER A 191 41.12 -23.68 103.09
N THR A 192 40.15 -23.64 103.99
CA THR A 192 40.38 -23.74 105.43
C THR A 192 39.64 -24.95 105.98
N ASP A 193 40.32 -25.80 106.77
CA ASP A 193 39.69 -26.92 107.48
C ASP A 193 39.54 -26.61 108.99
N THR A 194 39.58 -27.60 109.89
CA THR A 194 39.47 -27.36 111.33
C THR A 194 40.76 -26.90 112.01
N SER A 195 41.94 -27.07 111.40
CA SER A 195 43.23 -26.76 112.02
C SER A 195 44.20 -25.98 111.12
N HIS A 196 44.07 -26.05 109.79
CA HIS A 196 44.99 -25.38 108.86
C HIS A 196 44.23 -24.60 107.79
N SER A 197 44.87 -23.56 107.26
CA SER A 197 44.48 -22.96 105.98
C SER A 197 45.47 -23.39 104.91
N ILE A 198 44.99 -23.77 103.74
CA ILE A 198 45.80 -24.07 102.55
C ILE A 198 45.65 -22.89 101.60
N ALA A 199 46.74 -22.17 101.37
CA ALA A 199 46.81 -21.09 100.40
C ALA A 199 47.66 -21.55 99.20
N LEU A 200 47.06 -21.66 98.02
CA LEU A 200 47.71 -22.22 96.82
C LEU A 200 47.46 -21.35 95.59
N ALA A 201 48.51 -21.05 94.83
CA ALA A 201 48.42 -20.43 93.51
C ALA A 201 49.13 -21.28 92.47
N VAL A 202 48.67 -21.21 91.22
CA VAL A 202 49.34 -21.81 90.07
C VAL A 202 49.69 -20.76 89.04
N MET A 203 50.91 -20.83 88.53
CA MET A 203 51.50 -19.83 87.66
C MET A 203 52.41 -20.44 86.59
N MET A 204 52.80 -19.63 85.61
CA MET A 204 53.74 -19.99 84.55
C MET A 204 54.81 -18.91 84.41
N PRO A 205 55.87 -18.97 85.23
CA PRO A 205 56.83 -17.88 85.31
C PRO A 205 57.57 -17.63 83.98
N GLY A 206 57.68 -16.37 83.58
CA GLY A 206 58.36 -15.90 82.37
C GLY A 206 57.54 -15.98 81.08
N MET A 207 56.34 -16.59 81.09
CA MET A 207 55.51 -16.75 79.89
C MET A 207 54.90 -15.42 79.42
N LYS A 208 54.66 -14.48 80.34
CA LYS A 208 54.15 -13.14 80.02
C LYS A 208 55.10 -12.37 79.10
N ASP A 209 56.38 -12.31 79.45
CA ASP A 209 57.40 -11.62 78.65
C ASP A 209 57.65 -12.32 77.32
N SER A 210 57.50 -13.65 77.30
CA SER A 210 57.58 -14.44 76.09
C SER A 210 56.45 -14.08 75.12
N ILE A 211 55.19 -14.09 75.57
CA ILE A 211 54.02 -13.75 74.73
C ILE A 211 53.95 -12.23 74.41
N GLY A 212 54.44 -11.38 75.31
CA GLY A 212 54.45 -9.93 75.15
C GLY A 212 55.33 -9.42 73.99
N GLN A 213 56.24 -10.24 73.47
CA GLN A 213 57.03 -9.93 72.27
C GLN A 213 56.20 -9.90 70.97
N PHE A 214 55.00 -10.50 70.98
CA PHE A 214 54.17 -10.71 69.80
C PHE A 214 52.97 -9.77 69.74
N LEU A 215 52.48 -9.34 70.90
CA LEU A 215 51.25 -8.58 70.98
C LEU A 215 51.55 -7.08 71.11
N THR A 216 51.12 -6.30 70.12
CA THR A 216 51.18 -4.84 70.18
C THR A 216 49.90 -4.31 70.84
N GLY A 217 49.99 -3.85 72.09
CA GLY A 217 48.82 -3.30 72.80
C GLY A 217 48.92 -3.38 74.32
N ASP A 218 47.87 -2.93 75.02
CA ASP A 218 47.78 -3.05 76.47
C ASP A 218 47.44 -4.50 76.89
N LEU A 219 48.44 -5.20 77.41
CA LEU A 219 48.34 -6.58 77.89
C LEU A 219 47.95 -6.67 79.38
N SER A 220 47.51 -5.57 79.99
CA SER A 220 47.11 -5.52 81.39
C SER A 220 46.13 -6.63 81.78
N SER A 221 45.23 -7.02 80.87
CA SER A 221 44.26 -8.10 81.07
C SER A 221 44.85 -9.51 81.19
N LEU A 222 46.12 -9.72 80.82
CA LEU A 222 46.83 -10.99 80.99
C LEU A 222 47.56 -11.08 82.35
N ASN A 223 47.66 -9.99 83.10
CA ASN A 223 48.38 -9.94 84.38
C ASN A 223 47.75 -10.84 85.45
N ASP A 224 46.43 -11.01 85.42
CA ASP A 224 45.70 -11.86 86.37
C ASP A 224 45.95 -13.37 86.15
N TYR A 225 46.69 -13.71 85.10
CA TYR A 225 46.71 -15.04 84.48
C TYR A 225 48.13 -15.53 84.18
N LEU A 226 49.02 -14.63 83.79
CA LEU A 226 50.46 -14.88 83.59
C LEU A 226 51.23 -13.97 84.53
N PHE A 227 51.63 -14.53 85.67
CA PHE A 227 52.33 -13.83 86.73
C PHE A 227 53.52 -14.66 87.20
N ASP A 228 54.55 -13.95 87.68
CA ASP A 228 55.81 -14.53 88.16
C ASP A 228 55.93 -14.44 89.68
N THR A 229 54.94 -13.81 90.32
CA THR A 229 54.93 -13.47 91.74
C THR A 229 53.62 -13.89 92.38
N VAL A 230 53.69 -14.49 93.58
CA VAL A 230 52.52 -14.75 94.42
C VAL A 230 52.74 -14.23 95.83
N THR A 231 51.74 -13.59 96.43
CA THR A 231 51.77 -13.05 97.79
C THR A 231 50.73 -13.72 98.67
N ILE A 232 51.17 -14.26 99.82
CA ILE A 232 50.31 -14.76 100.89
C ILE A 232 50.28 -13.72 102.00
N GLU A 233 49.09 -13.28 102.37
CA GLU A 233 48.86 -12.34 103.47
C GLU A 233 48.09 -13.02 104.61
N ALA A 234 48.43 -12.73 105.86
CA ALA A 234 47.72 -13.24 107.03
C ALA A 234 47.90 -12.32 108.24
N ASP A 235 46.92 -12.29 109.13
CA ASP A 235 47.08 -11.73 110.47
C ASP A 235 47.66 -12.81 111.39
N VAL A 236 48.84 -12.55 111.95
CA VAL A 236 49.59 -13.54 112.71
C VAL A 236 49.65 -13.20 114.20
N THR A 237 49.49 -14.20 115.04
CA THR A 237 49.80 -14.17 116.48
C THR A 237 50.85 -15.20 116.82
N ASP A 238 51.94 -14.77 117.47
CA ASP A 238 53.06 -15.66 117.84
C ASP A 238 53.58 -16.45 116.62
N PHE A 239 54.15 -15.74 115.63
CA PHE A 239 54.52 -16.32 114.34
C PHE A 239 55.36 -17.59 114.49
N GLU A 240 54.81 -18.69 113.99
CA GLU A 240 55.50 -19.93 113.69
C GLU A 240 55.59 -20.10 112.17
N SER A 241 56.74 -20.58 111.67
CA SER A 241 56.94 -20.72 110.24
C SER A 241 55.93 -21.72 109.66
N PRO A 242 55.02 -21.29 108.76
CA PRO A 242 54.10 -22.22 108.14
C PRO A 242 54.87 -23.16 107.22
N THR A 243 54.31 -24.34 106.96
CA THR A 243 54.89 -25.25 105.96
C THR A 243 54.64 -24.65 104.58
N MET A 244 55.72 -24.25 103.90
CA MET A 244 55.67 -23.68 102.56
C MET A 244 56.30 -24.64 101.55
N MET A 245 55.61 -24.84 100.43
CA MET A 245 56.05 -25.75 99.37
C MET A 245 55.76 -25.16 97.99
N MET A 246 56.58 -25.53 97.02
CA MET A 246 56.35 -25.25 95.61
C MET A 246 56.65 -26.50 94.78
N ALA A 247 55.73 -26.88 93.90
CA ALA A 247 55.93 -27.92 92.92
C ALA A 247 56.00 -27.32 91.52
N ALA A 248 56.90 -27.79 90.68
CA ALA A 248 57.02 -27.32 89.30
C ALA A 248 57.27 -28.46 88.32
N SER A 249 56.65 -28.42 87.16
CA SER A 249 56.93 -29.35 86.05
C SER A 249 56.70 -28.68 84.70
N THR A 250 57.39 -29.16 83.68
CA THR A 250 57.21 -28.74 82.28
C THR A 250 56.03 -29.44 81.62
N ASP A 251 55.66 -30.62 82.13
CA ASP A 251 54.44 -31.30 81.73
C ASP A 251 53.34 -31.00 82.76
N LEU A 252 52.31 -30.29 82.30
CA LEU A 252 51.11 -30.09 83.11
C LEU A 252 50.52 -31.44 83.52
N SER A 253 50.63 -32.48 82.69
CA SER A 253 50.09 -33.83 82.93
C SER A 253 50.73 -34.52 84.12
N ALA A 254 52.01 -34.27 84.40
CA ALA A 254 52.66 -34.66 85.64
C ALA A 254 52.03 -34.00 86.90
N LEU A 255 51.24 -32.94 86.72
CA LEU A 255 50.40 -32.30 87.75
C LEU A 255 48.91 -32.69 87.67
N LYS A 256 48.46 -33.42 86.61
CA LYS A 256 47.04 -33.68 86.24
C LYS A 256 46.45 -34.98 86.83
N GLY A 257 46.34 -35.11 88.15
CA GLY A 257 45.57 -36.22 88.73
C GLY A 257 44.15 -36.38 88.13
N GLU A 258 43.44 -35.31 87.74
CA GLU A 258 42.06 -35.41 87.20
C GLU A 258 41.60 -34.17 86.38
N LEU A 259 42.07 -33.97 85.15
CA LEU A 259 41.47 -32.97 84.24
C LEU A 259 41.11 -33.60 82.89
N LYS A 260 39.82 -33.54 82.53
CA LYS A 260 39.31 -34.03 81.24
C LYS A 260 39.73 -33.09 80.12
N ASP A 261 40.36 -33.67 79.11
CA ASP A 261 40.82 -33.01 77.89
C ASP A 261 39.61 -32.64 77.01
N ASP A 262 39.23 -31.36 77.01
CA ASP A 262 38.17 -30.82 76.16
C ASP A 262 38.73 -29.84 75.12
N GLY A 263 39.62 -30.35 74.25
CA GLY A 263 39.96 -29.75 72.96
C GLY A 263 40.62 -28.38 73.04
N ALA A 264 41.91 -28.33 72.75
CA ALA A 264 42.62 -27.08 72.50
C ALA A 264 41.85 -26.22 71.49
N PHE A 265 41.69 -24.94 71.80
CA PHE A 265 41.04 -23.95 70.95
C PHE A 265 41.91 -23.72 69.71
N ASP A 266 41.63 -24.41 68.61
CA ASP A 266 42.32 -24.23 67.34
C ASP A 266 41.90 -22.89 66.72
N THR A 267 42.81 -21.91 66.75
CA THR A 267 42.55 -20.59 66.14
C THR A 267 42.84 -20.56 64.65
N THR A 268 43.49 -21.60 64.12
CA THR A 268 43.84 -21.73 62.69
C THR A 268 42.56 -21.76 61.84
N ASP A 269 41.54 -22.51 62.27
CA ASP A 269 40.24 -22.60 61.62
C ASP A 269 39.54 -21.24 61.44
N LEU A 270 39.76 -20.29 62.36
CA LEU A 270 39.14 -18.96 62.28
C LEU A 270 39.76 -18.11 61.17
N PHE A 271 41.09 -18.16 61.02
CA PHE A 271 41.79 -17.36 60.01
C PHE A 271 41.55 -17.91 58.61
N ASP A 272 41.54 -19.23 58.45
CA ASP A 272 41.21 -19.88 57.17
C ASP A 272 39.80 -19.50 56.69
N GLN A 273 38.82 -19.43 57.62
CA GLN A 273 37.46 -18.98 57.30
C GLN A 273 37.38 -17.50 56.89
N LEU A 274 38.26 -16.64 57.42
CA LEU A 274 38.32 -15.23 57.04
C LEU A 274 38.90 -15.05 55.63
N ASP A 275 39.91 -15.84 55.27
CA ASP A 275 40.46 -15.87 53.91
C ASP A 275 39.44 -16.43 52.91
N GLU A 276 38.71 -17.49 53.27
CA GLU A 276 37.62 -18.01 52.45
C GLU A 276 36.50 -16.98 52.24
N LEU A 277 36.19 -16.16 53.26
CA LEU A 277 35.21 -15.09 53.17
C LEU A 277 35.63 -13.98 52.20
N ASP A 278 36.90 -13.56 52.23
CA ASP A 278 37.45 -12.58 51.28
C ASP A 278 37.40 -13.12 49.84
N ALA A 279 37.85 -14.36 49.63
CA ALA A 279 37.82 -15.00 48.32
C ALA A 279 36.38 -15.17 47.79
N ALA A 280 35.42 -15.52 48.65
CA ALA A 280 34.01 -15.62 48.29
C ALA A 280 33.41 -14.25 47.95
N THR A 281 33.78 -13.21 48.69
CA THR A 281 33.32 -11.83 48.44
C THR A 281 33.85 -11.32 47.12
N GLN A 282 35.11 -11.60 46.77
CA GLN A 282 35.67 -11.22 45.47
C GLN A 282 34.98 -11.93 44.30
N LYS A 283 34.68 -13.22 44.43
CA LYS A 283 33.88 -13.93 43.42
C LYS A 283 32.50 -13.30 43.23
N LEU A 284 31.88 -12.82 44.32
CA LEU A 284 30.58 -12.14 44.26
C LEU A 284 30.69 -10.77 43.58
N ILE A 285 31.76 -10.02 43.85
CA ILE A 285 32.09 -8.77 43.15
C ILE A 285 32.25 -9.03 41.64
N ASP A 286 33.10 -9.98 41.25
CA ASP A 286 33.33 -10.34 39.85
C ASP A 286 32.04 -10.76 39.15
N GLY A 287 31.22 -11.59 39.81
CA GLY A 287 29.92 -11.99 39.29
C GLY A 287 28.95 -10.82 39.11
N SER A 288 28.90 -9.90 40.08
CA SER A 288 28.05 -8.70 39.99
C SER A 288 28.53 -7.72 38.92
N LYS A 289 29.84 -7.62 38.69
CA LYS A 289 30.43 -6.85 37.61
C LYS A 289 30.03 -7.41 36.25
N ALA A 290 30.16 -8.73 36.07
CA ALA A 290 29.75 -9.40 34.84
C ALA A 290 28.24 -9.23 34.57
N LEU A 291 27.41 -9.28 35.61
CA LEU A 291 25.97 -8.99 35.51
C LEU A 291 25.72 -7.54 35.07
N TYR A 292 26.41 -6.57 35.66
CA TYR A 292 26.32 -5.16 35.28
C TYR A 292 26.73 -4.95 33.82
N GLU A 293 27.90 -5.45 33.39
CA GLU A 293 28.38 -5.33 32.02
C GLU A 293 27.42 -5.99 31.02
N GLY A 294 26.87 -7.16 31.34
CA GLY A 294 25.87 -7.83 30.51
C GLY A 294 24.54 -7.07 30.43
N ALA A 295 24.09 -6.47 31.53
CA ALA A 295 22.88 -5.65 31.56
C ALA A 295 23.07 -4.34 30.77
N ASP A 296 24.27 -3.74 30.80
CA ASP A 296 24.58 -2.55 30.02
C ASP A 296 24.63 -2.86 28.51
N GLN A 297 25.17 -4.01 28.12
CA GLN A 297 25.09 -4.50 26.73
C GLN A 297 23.65 -4.76 26.28
N LEU A 298 22.80 -5.33 27.15
CA LEU A 298 21.37 -5.52 26.85
C LEU A 298 20.66 -4.18 26.66
N LYS A 299 20.95 -3.20 27.51
CA LYS A 299 20.44 -1.82 27.39
C LYS A 299 20.83 -1.20 26.05
N ASP A 300 22.10 -1.29 25.66
CA ASP A 300 22.56 -0.79 24.37
C ASP A 300 21.87 -1.50 23.19
N GLY A 301 21.75 -2.83 23.25
CA GLY A 301 21.03 -3.59 22.24
C GLY A 301 19.54 -3.22 22.15
N ALA A 302 18.88 -3.03 23.29
CA ALA A 302 17.48 -2.61 23.35
C ALA A 302 17.29 -1.20 22.76
N ASN A 303 18.23 -0.28 23.01
CA ASN A 303 18.23 1.06 22.42
C ASN A 303 18.37 0.99 20.89
N GLN A 304 19.30 0.18 20.37
CA GLN A 304 19.48 -0.01 18.93
C GLN A 304 18.22 -0.58 18.26
N VAL A 305 17.56 -1.57 18.87
CA VAL A 305 16.29 -2.12 18.37
C VAL A 305 15.22 -1.04 18.38
N ASN A 306 15.11 -0.27 19.47
CA ASN A 306 14.15 0.82 19.58
C ASN A 306 14.36 1.89 18.50
N ASP A 307 15.61 2.26 18.20
CA ASP A 307 15.95 3.20 17.13
C ASP A 307 15.62 2.65 15.74
N GLY A 308 15.93 1.37 15.49
CA GLY A 308 15.56 0.66 14.26
C GLY A 308 14.05 0.64 14.04
N VAL A 309 13.27 0.39 15.09
CA VAL A 309 11.80 0.45 15.03
C VAL A 309 11.31 1.89 14.83
N GLY A 310 12.01 2.90 15.36
CA GLY A 310 11.74 4.31 15.04
C GLY A 310 11.86 4.60 13.54
N THR A 311 12.87 4.02 12.88
CA THR A 311 13.03 4.11 11.42
C THR A 311 11.89 3.40 10.68
N LEU A 312 11.43 2.24 11.16
CA LEU A 312 10.27 1.53 10.61
C LEU A 312 8.98 2.36 10.74
N VAL A 313 8.74 3.01 11.89
CA VAL A 313 7.59 3.91 12.07
C VAL A 313 7.62 5.05 11.06
N ASN A 314 8.77 5.68 10.85
CA ASN A 314 8.91 6.73 9.84
C ASN A 314 8.65 6.20 8.42
N GLY A 315 9.21 5.04 8.06
CA GLY A 315 8.98 4.42 6.75
C GLY A 315 7.51 4.05 6.51
N THR A 316 6.81 3.53 7.53
CA THR A 316 5.37 3.20 7.43
C THR A 316 4.49 4.45 7.38
N SER A 317 4.90 5.56 7.99
CA SER A 317 4.25 6.87 7.81
C SER A 317 4.34 7.33 6.37
N THR A 318 5.54 7.30 5.77
CA THR A 318 5.74 7.65 4.35
C THR A 318 4.92 6.74 3.41
N LEU A 319 4.83 5.44 3.72
CA LEU A 319 3.98 4.52 2.97
C LEU A 319 2.49 4.88 3.07
N THR A 320 2.03 5.27 4.26
CA THR A 320 0.65 5.71 4.48
C THR A 320 0.35 6.97 3.68
N ASP A 321 1.25 7.95 3.71
CA ASP A 321 1.10 9.19 2.92
C ASP A 321 1.04 8.89 1.42
N GLY A 322 1.95 8.04 0.92
CA GLY A 322 1.99 7.65 -0.49
C GLY A 322 0.74 6.86 -0.93
N THR A 323 0.20 6.00 -0.07
CA THR A 323 -1.03 5.24 -0.37
C THR A 323 -2.28 6.11 -0.28
N SER A 324 -2.28 7.14 0.57
CA SER A 324 -3.32 8.17 0.60
C SER A 324 -3.33 9.00 -0.69
N GLN A 325 -2.15 9.43 -1.17
CA GLN A 325 -2.03 10.11 -2.47
C GLN A 325 -2.49 9.22 -3.63
N LEU A 326 -2.15 7.93 -3.60
CA LEU A 326 -2.62 6.97 -4.59
C LEU A 326 -4.15 6.81 -4.54
N ALA A 327 -4.75 6.81 -3.35
CA ALA A 327 -6.20 6.76 -3.16
C ALA A 327 -6.91 7.99 -3.72
N GLU A 328 -6.36 9.19 -3.49
CA GLU A 328 -6.85 10.43 -4.10
C GLU A 328 -6.78 10.37 -5.64
N GLY A 329 -5.66 9.89 -6.20
CA GLY A 329 -5.51 9.69 -7.64
C GLY A 329 -6.48 8.64 -8.21
N GLY A 330 -6.72 7.54 -7.47
CA GLY A 330 -7.69 6.52 -7.81
C GLY A 330 -9.12 7.09 -7.88
N GLN A 331 -9.49 7.93 -6.92
CA GLN A 331 -10.79 8.61 -6.93
C GLN A 331 -10.90 9.61 -8.09
N ALA A 332 -9.85 10.38 -8.38
CA ALA A 332 -9.84 11.30 -9.51
C ALA A 332 -10.01 10.57 -10.86
N LEU A 333 -9.45 9.36 -11.01
CA LEU A 333 -9.66 8.53 -12.19
C LEU A 333 -11.12 8.07 -12.32
N VAL A 334 -11.75 7.65 -11.21
CA VAL A 334 -13.18 7.30 -11.16
C VAL A 334 -14.04 8.48 -11.58
N ASP A 335 -13.78 9.66 -11.02
CA ASP A 335 -14.53 10.88 -11.33
C ASP A 335 -14.39 11.27 -12.81
N GLY A 336 -13.17 11.19 -13.36
CA GLY A 336 -12.90 11.45 -14.78
C GLY A 336 -13.58 10.44 -15.71
N ALA A 337 -13.57 9.15 -15.36
CA ALA A 337 -14.26 8.11 -16.12
C ALA A 337 -15.78 8.33 -16.13
N ASN A 338 -16.36 8.67 -14.98
CA ASN A 338 -17.77 9.04 -14.84
C ASN A 338 -18.12 10.26 -15.70
N GLN A 339 -17.28 11.30 -15.69
CA GLN A 339 -17.50 12.50 -16.49
C GLN A 339 -17.45 12.21 -18.00
N ALA A 340 -16.48 11.41 -18.45
CA ALA A 340 -16.39 10.98 -19.85
C ALA A 340 -17.61 10.14 -20.26
N SER A 341 -18.03 9.20 -19.40
CA SER A 341 -19.23 8.38 -19.61
C SER A 341 -20.49 9.23 -19.75
N ALA A 342 -20.68 10.21 -18.86
CA ALA A 342 -21.79 11.16 -18.93
C ALA A 342 -21.77 12.00 -20.23
N GLY A 343 -20.60 12.48 -20.64
CA GLY A 343 -20.44 13.21 -21.91
C GLY A 343 -20.78 12.36 -23.14
N ALA A 344 -20.34 11.09 -23.16
CA ALA A 344 -20.67 10.16 -24.23
C ALA A 344 -22.17 9.83 -24.25
N ALA A 345 -22.82 9.69 -23.10
CA ALA A 345 -24.26 9.49 -23.00
C ALA A 345 -25.04 10.72 -23.54
N ALA A 346 -24.57 11.93 -23.25
CA ALA A 346 -25.15 13.15 -23.81
C ALA A 346 -24.99 13.23 -25.34
N LEU A 347 -23.81 12.88 -25.87
CA LEU A 347 -23.58 12.78 -27.32
C LEU A 347 -24.51 11.75 -27.98
N GLN A 348 -24.61 10.55 -27.39
CA GLN A 348 -25.50 9.50 -27.87
C GLN A 348 -26.96 9.97 -27.89
N ALA A 349 -27.42 10.64 -26.83
CA ALA A 349 -28.77 11.18 -26.76
C ALA A 349 -29.02 12.24 -27.85
N GLY A 350 -28.08 13.16 -28.08
CA GLY A 350 -28.17 14.16 -29.13
C GLY A 350 -28.18 13.55 -30.54
N LEU A 351 -27.34 12.55 -30.79
CA LEU A 351 -27.33 11.81 -32.05
C LEU A 351 -28.63 11.03 -32.25
N GLY A 352 -29.21 10.44 -31.19
CA GLY A 352 -30.51 9.77 -31.26
C GLY A 352 -31.64 10.73 -31.64
N GLN A 353 -31.62 11.95 -31.10
CA GLN A 353 -32.56 12.99 -31.53
C GLN A 353 -32.34 13.37 -33.00
N LEU A 354 -31.10 13.54 -33.44
CA LEU A 354 -30.79 13.88 -34.83
C LEU A 354 -31.23 12.78 -35.81
N VAL A 355 -31.02 11.50 -35.48
CA VAL A 355 -31.55 10.35 -36.23
C VAL A 355 -33.07 10.47 -36.40
N SER A 356 -33.80 10.67 -35.30
CA SER A 356 -35.27 10.78 -35.35
C SER A 356 -35.75 11.98 -36.20
N LYS A 357 -35.04 13.11 -36.16
CA LYS A 357 -35.35 14.28 -37.00
C LYS A 357 -34.99 14.04 -38.47
N ASN A 358 -33.92 13.31 -38.74
CA ASN A 358 -33.49 12.91 -40.07
C ASN A 358 -34.53 12.00 -40.74
N ASP A 359 -35.14 11.05 -40.01
CA ASP A 359 -36.23 10.22 -40.54
C ASP A 359 -37.43 11.08 -40.98
N THR A 360 -37.74 12.12 -40.21
CA THR A 360 -38.80 13.09 -40.55
C THR A 360 -38.43 13.91 -41.78
N LEU A 361 -37.16 14.33 -41.89
CA LEU A 361 -36.65 15.13 -43.00
C LEU A 361 -36.65 14.34 -44.31
N VAL A 362 -36.18 13.08 -44.30
CA VAL A 362 -36.22 12.17 -45.46
C VAL A 362 -37.66 11.93 -45.89
N SER A 363 -38.56 11.66 -44.94
CA SER A 363 -40.00 11.52 -45.23
C SER A 363 -40.60 12.77 -45.88
N GLY A 364 -40.21 13.96 -45.42
CA GLY A 364 -40.62 15.24 -46.02
C GLY A 364 -40.05 15.46 -47.42
N ALA A 365 -38.76 15.15 -47.61
CA ALA A 365 -38.09 15.26 -48.90
C ALA A 365 -38.73 14.32 -49.94
N ASN A 366 -39.04 13.08 -49.56
CA ASN A 366 -39.76 12.14 -50.41
C ASN A 366 -41.15 12.65 -50.81
N LYS A 367 -41.91 13.26 -49.88
CA LYS A 367 -43.20 13.89 -50.23
C LYS A 367 -43.06 15.03 -51.24
N ILE A 368 -42.05 15.88 -51.07
CA ILE A 368 -41.78 16.97 -52.03
C ILE A 368 -41.37 16.37 -53.37
N ALA A 369 -40.52 15.36 -53.36
CA ALA A 369 -40.11 14.66 -54.56
C ALA A 369 -41.34 14.11 -55.30
N ASP A 370 -42.19 13.34 -54.62
CA ASP A 370 -43.42 12.79 -55.21
C ASP A 370 -44.34 13.88 -55.76
N ALA A 371 -44.43 15.04 -55.10
CA ALA A 371 -45.17 16.19 -55.60
C ALA A 371 -44.54 16.77 -56.88
N VAL A 372 -43.21 16.89 -56.95
CA VAL A 372 -42.49 17.34 -58.17
C VAL A 372 -42.68 16.33 -59.31
N LEU A 373 -42.59 15.02 -59.03
CA LEU A 373 -42.86 13.97 -60.01
C LEU A 373 -44.29 14.04 -60.56
N SER A 374 -45.27 14.23 -59.66
CA SER A 374 -46.67 14.40 -60.04
C SER A 374 -46.90 15.67 -60.85
N SER A 375 -46.24 16.77 -60.49
CA SER A 375 -46.26 18.03 -61.25
C SER A 375 -45.64 17.85 -62.64
N ALA A 376 -44.47 17.22 -62.73
CA ALA A 376 -43.80 16.91 -63.98
C ALA A 376 -44.67 16.03 -64.89
N GLN A 377 -45.32 15.00 -64.33
CA GLN A 377 -46.29 14.19 -65.05
C GLN A 377 -47.46 15.05 -65.58
N THR A 378 -47.99 15.95 -64.77
CA THR A 378 -49.10 16.84 -65.16
C THR A 378 -48.68 17.78 -66.30
N GLN A 379 -47.53 18.45 -66.16
CA GLN A 379 -46.96 19.32 -67.19
C GLN A 379 -46.72 18.55 -68.49
N LEU A 380 -46.18 17.34 -68.41
CA LEU A 380 -45.90 16.51 -69.57
C LEU A 380 -47.19 16.04 -70.27
N ARG A 381 -48.20 15.60 -69.50
CA ARG A 381 -49.53 15.25 -70.05
C ARG A 381 -50.16 16.44 -70.76
N GLU A 382 -50.02 17.65 -70.21
CA GLU A 382 -50.58 18.87 -70.79
C GLU A 382 -49.82 19.30 -72.06
N GLN A 383 -48.49 19.35 -72.00
CA GLN A 383 -47.60 19.69 -73.12
C GLN A 383 -47.67 18.69 -74.26
N LEU A 384 -48.01 17.43 -73.99
CA LEU A 384 -48.10 16.38 -75.03
C LEU A 384 -49.52 15.94 -75.36
N LYS A 385 -50.53 16.46 -74.64
CA LYS A 385 -51.95 16.06 -74.78
C LYS A 385 -52.14 14.53 -74.72
N ASN A 386 -51.31 13.85 -73.93
CA ASN A 386 -51.33 12.40 -73.76
C ASN A 386 -51.54 12.05 -72.29
N ASN A 387 -52.78 11.76 -71.91
CA ASN A 387 -53.16 11.44 -70.53
C ASN A 387 -52.66 10.06 -70.06
N SER A 388 -52.17 9.20 -70.95
CA SER A 388 -51.68 7.86 -70.62
C SER A 388 -50.27 7.87 -70.03
N ILE A 389 -49.54 8.98 -70.14
CA ILE A 389 -48.18 9.11 -69.59
C ILE A 389 -48.22 8.90 -68.09
N THR A 390 -47.42 7.96 -67.57
CA THR A 390 -47.31 7.68 -66.15
C THR A 390 -45.84 7.70 -65.72
N LEU A 391 -45.50 8.60 -64.80
CA LEU A 391 -44.15 8.73 -64.26
C LEU A 391 -44.07 8.11 -62.86
N THR A 392 -43.03 7.32 -62.64
CA THR A 392 -42.57 6.78 -61.37
C THR A 392 -41.09 7.08 -61.23
N TRP A 393 -40.54 7.02 -60.01
CA TRP A 393 -39.11 7.22 -59.80
C TRP A 393 -38.22 6.18 -60.50
N ASP A 394 -38.78 5.01 -60.81
CA ASP A 394 -38.07 3.94 -61.53
C ASP A 394 -38.11 4.13 -63.05
N ASN A 395 -39.17 4.77 -63.60
CA ASN A 395 -39.38 4.84 -65.04
C ASN A 395 -39.20 6.25 -65.65
N TYR A 396 -39.14 7.32 -64.85
CA TYR A 396 -39.22 8.69 -65.38
C TYR A 396 -38.08 8.99 -66.36
N ALA A 397 -36.88 8.47 -66.10
CA ALA A 397 -35.72 8.68 -66.96
C ALA A 397 -35.92 8.03 -68.34
N ASP A 398 -36.51 6.83 -68.37
CA ASP A 398 -36.79 6.10 -69.62
C ASP A 398 -37.93 6.78 -70.39
N VAL A 399 -39.03 7.12 -69.70
CA VAL A 399 -40.18 7.80 -70.31
C VAL A 399 -39.77 9.16 -70.89
N LEU A 400 -38.92 9.92 -70.19
CA LEU A 400 -38.41 11.20 -70.69
C LEU A 400 -37.33 11.03 -71.77
N GLY A 401 -36.54 9.96 -71.68
CA GLY A 401 -35.53 9.58 -72.66
C GLY A 401 -36.11 9.24 -74.03
N ASP A 402 -37.28 8.59 -74.06
CA ASP A 402 -37.99 8.27 -75.31
C ASP A 402 -38.34 9.51 -76.15
N TYR A 403 -38.57 10.66 -75.53
CA TYR A 403 -38.84 11.92 -76.23
C TYR A 403 -37.59 12.62 -76.81
N ASN A 404 -36.39 12.07 -76.58
CA ASN A 404 -35.23 12.46 -77.38
C ASN A 404 -35.38 12.00 -78.85
N ASN A 405 -36.15 10.93 -79.09
CA ASN A 405 -36.48 10.41 -80.41
C ASN A 405 -37.77 11.04 -80.93
N ILE A 406 -37.77 11.58 -82.16
CA ILE A 406 -38.92 12.31 -82.72
C ILE A 406 -40.09 11.37 -83.00
N ASN A 407 -41.05 11.28 -82.09
CA ASN A 407 -42.27 10.48 -82.26
C ASN A 407 -43.42 11.29 -82.91
N ASN A 408 -44.49 10.59 -83.31
CA ASN A 408 -45.63 11.21 -83.99
C ASN A 408 -46.36 12.25 -83.11
N ASP A 409 -46.37 12.06 -81.80
CA ASP A 409 -47.03 12.97 -80.85
C ASP A 409 -46.30 14.31 -80.76
N MET A 410 -44.95 14.29 -80.74
CA MET A 410 -44.15 15.53 -80.77
C MET A 410 -44.36 16.32 -82.07
N ARG A 411 -44.50 15.63 -83.22
CA ARG A 411 -44.81 16.28 -84.49
C ARG A 411 -46.23 16.85 -84.51
N ALA A 412 -47.21 16.13 -83.94
CA ALA A 412 -48.58 16.62 -83.81
C ALA A 412 -48.66 17.90 -82.95
N GLN A 413 -47.89 17.96 -81.86
CA GLN A 413 -47.77 19.14 -81.00
C GLN A 413 -47.10 20.32 -81.70
N ALA A 414 -45.95 20.08 -82.34
CA ALA A 414 -45.26 21.08 -83.15
C ALA A 414 -46.21 21.69 -84.21
N LYS A 415 -46.99 20.82 -84.86
CA LYS A 415 -48.01 21.17 -85.83
C LYS A 415 -49.14 22.01 -85.20
N GLN A 416 -49.59 21.67 -84.00
CA GLN A 416 -50.64 22.41 -83.30
C GLN A 416 -50.18 23.78 -82.77
N LYS A 417 -48.92 23.92 -82.32
CA LYS A 417 -48.33 25.23 -81.98
C LYS A 417 -48.34 26.14 -83.20
N ILE A 418 -47.88 25.63 -84.35
CA ILE A 418 -47.90 26.40 -85.61
C ILE A 418 -49.35 26.67 -86.04
N ARG A 419 -50.27 25.72 -85.87
CA ARG A 419 -51.71 25.92 -86.14
C ARG A 419 -52.27 27.10 -85.38
N SER A 420 -52.01 27.15 -84.09
CA SER A 420 -52.49 28.25 -83.24
C SER A 420 -51.94 29.60 -83.71
N ALA A 421 -50.65 29.65 -84.10
CA ALA A 421 -50.01 30.86 -84.62
C ALA A 421 -50.56 31.28 -86.00
N VAL A 422 -50.88 30.33 -86.86
CA VAL A 422 -51.49 30.55 -88.18
C VAL A 422 -52.95 31.02 -88.04
N GLU A 423 -53.76 30.30 -87.26
CA GLU A 423 -55.18 30.60 -87.05
C GLU A 423 -55.40 31.93 -86.34
N ALA A 424 -54.45 32.39 -85.52
CA ALA A 424 -54.48 33.74 -84.95
C ALA A 424 -54.44 34.84 -86.02
N GLN A 425 -53.92 34.56 -87.22
CA GLN A 425 -53.88 35.52 -88.33
C GLN A 425 -54.96 35.26 -89.39
N THR A 426 -55.32 34.00 -89.63
CA THR A 426 -56.25 33.62 -90.70
C THR A 426 -57.69 33.37 -90.23
N GLY A 427 -57.92 33.32 -88.91
CA GLY A 427 -59.11 32.70 -88.33
C GLY A 427 -59.04 31.16 -88.38
N PRO A 428 -60.06 30.46 -87.88
CA PRO A 428 -60.10 28.99 -87.84
C PRO A 428 -59.98 28.38 -89.24
N LEU A 429 -59.14 27.36 -89.38
CA LEU A 429 -58.91 26.66 -90.65
C LEU A 429 -59.26 25.19 -90.51
N ASP A 430 -59.86 24.60 -91.55
CA ASP A 430 -59.97 23.14 -91.63
C ASP A 430 -58.59 22.48 -91.78
N GLU A 431 -58.50 21.19 -91.47
CA GLU A 431 -57.24 20.43 -91.48
C GLU A 431 -56.58 20.42 -92.87
N SER A 432 -57.37 20.33 -93.94
CA SER A 432 -56.86 20.26 -95.30
C SER A 432 -56.24 21.59 -95.73
N THR A 433 -56.91 22.70 -95.44
CA THR A 433 -56.40 24.05 -95.74
C THR A 433 -55.13 24.35 -94.92
N PHE A 434 -55.11 23.97 -93.64
CA PHE A 434 -53.94 24.14 -92.79
C PHE A 434 -52.73 23.32 -93.24
N ASN A 435 -52.94 22.07 -93.65
CA ASN A 435 -51.88 21.22 -94.22
C ASN A 435 -51.33 21.78 -95.53
N GLY A 436 -52.22 22.33 -96.37
CA GLY A 436 -51.85 23.07 -97.56
C GLY A 436 -50.91 24.24 -97.24
N ILE A 437 -51.28 25.08 -96.27
CA ILE A 437 -50.45 26.20 -95.81
C ILE A 437 -49.10 25.71 -95.30
N LEU A 438 -49.06 24.67 -94.47
CA LEU A 438 -47.80 24.11 -93.97
C LEU A 438 -46.91 23.57 -95.08
N TYR A 439 -47.49 22.89 -96.07
CA TYR A 439 -46.75 22.39 -97.23
C TYR A 439 -46.17 23.53 -98.08
N MET A 440 -46.97 24.57 -98.31
CA MET A 440 -46.50 25.75 -99.02
C MET A 440 -45.39 26.47 -98.25
N CYS A 441 -45.54 26.65 -96.94
CA CYS A 441 -44.48 27.19 -96.09
C CYS A 441 -43.21 26.33 -96.17
N ALA A 442 -43.33 25.01 -96.04
CA ALA A 442 -42.20 24.08 -96.06
C ALA A 442 -41.48 24.07 -97.43
N SER A 443 -42.24 24.05 -98.53
CA SER A 443 -41.69 24.09 -99.89
C SER A 443 -41.04 25.43 -100.25
N ASN A 444 -41.43 26.52 -99.58
CA ASN A 444 -40.82 27.85 -99.71
C ASN A 444 -39.72 28.11 -98.66
N GLY A 445 -39.28 27.08 -97.93
CA GLY A 445 -38.15 27.19 -97.02
C GLY A 445 -38.41 28.00 -95.76
N CYS A 446 -39.65 28.04 -95.26
CA CYS A 446 -39.94 28.64 -93.97
C CYS A 446 -39.18 27.89 -92.87
N THR A 447 -38.33 28.60 -92.12
CA THR A 447 -37.48 28.04 -91.06
C THR A 447 -37.64 28.76 -89.71
N SER A 448 -38.44 29.83 -89.66
CA SER A 448 -38.88 30.50 -88.42
C SER A 448 -40.41 30.74 -88.40
N GLU A 449 -40.97 30.98 -87.22
CA GLU A 449 -42.38 31.38 -87.07
C GLU A 449 -42.66 32.71 -87.81
N GLU A 450 -41.67 33.59 -87.85
CA GLU A 450 -41.74 34.85 -88.59
C GLU A 450 -41.80 34.61 -90.10
N ASP A 451 -41.10 33.59 -90.62
CA ASP A 451 -41.21 33.20 -92.03
C ASP A 451 -42.63 32.74 -92.38
N ILE A 452 -43.27 31.97 -91.50
CA ILE A 452 -44.67 31.54 -91.69
C ILE A 452 -45.62 32.76 -91.69
N LYS A 453 -45.44 33.69 -90.76
CA LYS A 453 -46.24 34.93 -90.70
C LYS A 453 -46.06 35.78 -91.96
N ASN A 454 -44.83 35.91 -92.44
CA ASN A 454 -44.51 36.67 -93.65
C ASN A 454 -45.03 35.97 -94.92
N PHE A 455 -44.96 34.64 -94.95
CA PHE A 455 -45.56 33.83 -96.01
C PHE A 455 -47.07 34.03 -96.08
N LEU A 456 -47.77 33.98 -94.95
CA LEU A 456 -49.22 34.21 -94.87
C LEU A 456 -49.62 35.60 -95.35
N LYS A 457 -48.93 36.64 -94.88
CA LYS A 457 -49.16 38.03 -95.30
C LYS A 457 -48.97 38.21 -96.81
N SER A 458 -47.93 37.59 -97.37
CA SER A 458 -47.61 37.69 -98.80
C SER A 458 -48.63 36.94 -99.68
N ASN A 459 -49.39 36.00 -99.12
CA ASN A 459 -50.32 35.14 -99.86
C ASN A 459 -51.79 35.30 -99.43
N THR A 460 -52.12 36.32 -98.63
CA THR A 460 -53.46 36.52 -98.04
C THR A 460 -54.56 36.64 -99.10
N ALA A 461 -54.36 37.48 -100.12
CA ALA A 461 -55.33 37.69 -101.20
C ALA A 461 -55.58 36.41 -102.04
N SER A 462 -54.53 35.62 -102.26
CA SER A 462 -54.60 34.36 -103.01
C SER A 462 -55.35 33.26 -102.23
N LEU A 463 -55.21 33.25 -100.89
CA LEU A 463 -55.92 32.33 -100.00
C LEU A 463 -57.42 32.66 -99.87
N GLU A 464 -57.77 33.95 -99.76
CA GLU A 464 -59.17 34.42 -99.74
C GLU A 464 -59.90 34.08 -101.05
N THR A 465 -59.24 34.28 -102.19
CA THR A 465 -59.78 33.97 -103.52
C THR A 465 -59.98 32.46 -103.71
N ALA A 466 -59.03 31.63 -103.25
CA ALA A 466 -59.15 30.17 -103.32
C ALA A 466 -60.32 29.62 -102.48
N ASN A 467 -60.58 30.21 -101.30
CA ASN A 467 -61.69 29.83 -100.43
C ASN A 467 -63.07 30.17 -101.07
N ALA A 468 -63.16 31.34 -101.72
CA ALA A 468 -64.35 31.76 -102.45
C ALA A 468 -64.66 30.85 -103.67
N VAL A 469 -63.63 30.41 -104.41
CA VAL A 469 -63.77 29.49 -105.56
C VAL A 469 -64.20 28.08 -105.12
N ALA A 470 -63.72 27.59 -103.96
CA ALA A 470 -64.13 26.30 -103.42
C ALA A 470 -65.62 26.25 -103.04
N THR A 471 -66.17 27.38 -102.59
CA THR A 471 -67.59 27.52 -102.25
C THR A 471 -68.45 27.54 -103.53
N ALA A 472 -67.98 28.23 -104.58
CA ALA A 472 -68.69 28.34 -105.88
C ALA A 472 -68.77 27.03 -106.69
N GLN A 473 -67.78 26.13 -106.59
CA GLN A 473 -67.81 24.84 -107.31
C GLN A 473 -68.77 23.81 -106.68
N ASN A 474 -69.05 23.90 -105.38
CA ASN A 474 -70.05 23.05 -104.73
C ASN A 474 -71.50 23.46 -105.10
N ASP A 475 -71.75 24.75 -105.34
CA ASP A 475 -73.07 25.27 -105.74
C ASP A 475 -73.40 24.97 -107.22
N ALA A 476 -72.40 24.83 -108.10
CA ALA A 476 -72.61 24.48 -109.52
C ALA A 476 -73.25 23.09 -109.74
N ALA A 477 -73.14 22.18 -108.77
CA ALA A 477 -73.76 20.86 -108.82
C ALA A 477 -75.31 20.88 -108.61
N LEU A 478 -75.88 22.00 -108.13
CA LEU A 478 -77.32 22.15 -107.88
C LEU A 478 -78.16 22.55 -109.12
N ILE A 479 -77.53 23.02 -110.21
CA ILE A 479 -78.23 23.65 -111.36
C ILE A 479 -78.55 22.68 -112.52
N GLY A 480 -77.94 21.50 -112.58
CA GLY A 480 -78.12 20.52 -113.66
C GLY A 480 -79.46 19.75 -113.69
N LYS A 481 -80.55 20.24 -113.09
CA LYS A 481 -81.81 19.47 -112.90
C LYS A 481 -83.12 20.07 -113.44
N ASN A 482 -83.14 21.21 -114.15
CA ASN A 482 -84.41 21.79 -114.67
C ASN A 482 -84.39 22.14 -116.18
N ASP A 483 -85.48 21.75 -116.86
CA ASP A 483 -85.74 21.60 -118.29
C ASP A 483 -85.96 22.95 -119.05
N PHE A 484 -85.02 23.34 -119.92
CA PHE A 484 -84.98 24.63 -120.66
C PHE A 484 -86.00 24.75 -121.81
N SER A 485 -86.76 23.70 -122.12
CA SER A 485 -87.73 23.66 -123.23
C SER A 485 -88.92 24.63 -123.08
N LYS A 486 -89.23 25.09 -121.86
CA LYS A 486 -90.35 26.01 -121.59
C LYS A 486 -90.06 27.48 -121.92
N ILE A 487 -88.79 27.86 -122.06
CA ILE A 487 -88.37 29.25 -122.30
C ILE A 487 -88.57 29.63 -123.78
N ASP A 488 -88.44 28.67 -124.69
CA ASP A 488 -88.53 28.88 -126.14
C ASP A 488 -89.96 29.18 -126.65
N SER A 489 -90.98 28.63 -125.98
CA SER A 489 -92.39 28.85 -126.36
C SER A 489 -92.98 30.18 -125.87
N ILE A 490 -92.42 30.76 -124.79
CA ILE A 490 -92.86 32.05 -124.24
C ILE A 490 -92.20 33.22 -124.99
N LEU A 491 -90.97 33.03 -125.46
CA LEU A 491 -90.24 34.02 -126.27
C LEU A 491 -90.92 34.27 -127.63
N ASN A 492 -91.46 33.22 -128.27
CA ASN A 492 -92.07 33.32 -129.60
C ASN A 492 -93.47 33.99 -129.60
N LEU A 493 -94.27 33.87 -128.54
CA LEU A 493 -95.59 34.52 -128.47
C LEU A 493 -95.51 36.04 -128.27
N ALA A 494 -94.54 36.52 -127.49
CA ALA A 494 -94.37 37.96 -127.20
C ALA A 494 -93.86 38.76 -128.41
N LEU A 495 -93.10 38.12 -129.30
CA LEU A 495 -92.60 38.73 -130.54
C LEU A 495 -93.72 38.89 -131.61
N TYR A 496 -94.72 38.00 -131.60
CA TYR A 496 -95.80 37.95 -132.60
C TYR A 496 -96.84 39.08 -132.44
N GLU A 497 -97.31 39.37 -131.22
CA GLU A 497 -98.35 40.41 -131.00
C GLU A 497 -97.85 41.85 -131.20
N SER A 498 -96.59 42.15 -130.90
CA SER A 498 -96.04 43.52 -131.08
C SER A 498 -95.91 43.90 -132.57
N SER A 499 -95.74 42.89 -133.44
CA SER A 499 -95.50 43.05 -134.87
C SER A 499 -96.78 43.41 -135.65
N ILE A 500 -97.93 42.87 -135.24
CA ILE A 500 -99.25 43.11 -135.87
C ILE A 500 -99.76 44.53 -135.57
N SER A 501 -99.66 44.96 -134.31
CA SER A 501 -100.07 46.31 -133.87
C SER A 501 -99.31 47.42 -134.59
N THR A 502 -98.01 47.21 -134.80
CA THR A 502 -97.13 48.17 -135.47
C THR A 502 -97.46 48.28 -136.97
N THR A 503 -97.78 47.17 -137.63
CA THR A 503 -98.13 47.14 -139.06
C THR A 503 -99.42 47.91 -139.38
N GLY A 504 -100.46 47.75 -138.55
CA GLY A 504 -101.73 48.48 -138.72
C GLY A 504 -101.58 50.00 -138.54
N ASN A 505 -100.75 50.43 -137.59
CA ASN A 505 -100.46 51.85 -137.36
C ASN A 505 -99.70 52.49 -138.53
N THR A 506 -98.76 51.76 -139.13
CA THR A 506 -97.97 52.26 -140.28
C THR A 506 -98.83 52.42 -141.53
N ILE A 507 -99.76 51.51 -141.81
CA ILE A 507 -100.71 51.63 -142.94
C ILE A 507 -101.62 52.86 -142.76
N LYS A 508 -102.15 53.05 -141.54
CA LYS A 508 -102.97 54.21 -141.20
C LYS A 508 -102.22 55.53 -141.38
N ALA A 509 -100.97 55.58 -140.93
CA ALA A 509 -100.14 56.77 -141.06
C ALA A 509 -99.82 57.12 -142.52
N ALA A 510 -99.67 56.12 -143.39
CA ALA A 510 -99.23 56.35 -144.77
C ALA A 510 -100.37 56.54 -145.79
N THR A 511 -101.57 56.02 -145.53
CA THR A 511 -102.70 56.05 -146.49
C THR A 511 -103.92 56.82 -145.96
N GLY A 512 -103.95 57.17 -144.67
CA GLY A 512 -105.12 57.73 -143.99
C GLY A 512 -106.25 56.73 -143.75
N VAL A 513 -106.17 55.51 -144.30
CA VAL A 513 -107.15 54.44 -144.15
C VAL A 513 -106.89 53.68 -142.85
N THR A 514 -107.90 53.59 -141.97
CA THR A 514 -107.80 52.74 -140.77
C THR A 514 -108.13 51.30 -141.15
N VAL A 515 -107.16 50.40 -141.02
CA VAL A 515 -107.32 48.95 -141.25
C VAL A 515 -107.52 48.21 -139.92
N THR A 516 -108.39 47.22 -139.91
CA THR A 516 -108.68 46.38 -138.73
C THR A 516 -107.50 45.45 -138.41
N ASN A 517 -107.35 44.97 -137.16
CA ASN A 517 -106.27 44.05 -136.78
C ASN A 517 -106.22 42.81 -137.68
N ALA A 518 -107.36 42.28 -138.12
CA ALA A 518 -107.40 41.16 -139.06
C ALA A 518 -106.88 41.53 -140.47
N GLN A 519 -107.08 42.78 -140.91
CA GLN A 519 -106.52 43.30 -142.17
C GLN A 519 -105.01 43.62 -142.02
N ALA A 520 -104.59 44.15 -140.88
CA ALA A 520 -103.17 44.37 -140.55
C ALA A 520 -102.42 43.04 -140.40
N GLU A 521 -103.06 42.04 -139.82
CA GLU A 521 -102.56 40.67 -139.69
C GLU A 521 -102.52 39.98 -141.06
N ALA A 522 -103.51 40.17 -141.95
CA ALA A 522 -103.45 39.66 -143.32
C ALA A 522 -102.30 40.29 -144.13
N VAL A 523 -102.04 41.59 -143.95
CA VAL A 523 -100.90 42.28 -144.58
C VAL A 523 -99.57 41.84 -143.96
N TRP A 524 -99.51 41.69 -142.63
CA TRP A 524 -98.32 41.20 -141.92
C TRP A 524 -98.02 39.72 -142.26
N LEU A 525 -99.04 38.86 -142.39
CA LEU A 525 -98.90 37.48 -142.86
C LEU A 525 -98.46 37.43 -144.33
N ALA A 526 -98.96 38.32 -145.19
CA ALA A 526 -98.51 38.42 -146.59
C ALA A 526 -97.03 38.86 -146.69
N ILE A 527 -96.58 39.73 -145.78
CA ILE A 527 -95.19 40.21 -145.66
C ILE A 527 -94.28 39.14 -145.03
N ALA A 528 -94.75 38.40 -144.02
CA ALA A 528 -93.99 37.37 -143.32
C ALA A 528 -93.93 36.03 -144.10
N SER A 529 -94.87 35.79 -145.03
CA SER A 529 -94.91 34.57 -145.87
C SER A 529 -94.18 34.71 -147.22
N HIS A 530 -93.79 35.91 -147.64
CA HIS A 530 -92.93 36.13 -148.80
C HIS A 530 -91.60 36.72 -148.33
N GLN A 531 -90.52 35.93 -148.36
CA GLN A 531 -89.16 36.42 -148.14
C GLN A 531 -88.82 37.55 -149.14
N ILE A 532 -89.03 38.81 -148.77
CA ILE A 532 -88.67 39.96 -149.62
C ILE A 532 -87.17 40.23 -149.46
N GLN A 533 -86.36 39.44 -150.18
CA GLN A 533 -85.13 39.93 -150.80
C GLN A 533 -85.50 40.79 -152.02
N SER A 534 -84.57 41.66 -152.39
CA SER A 534 -84.69 42.98 -153.05
C SER A 534 -85.34 43.10 -154.44
N ASP A 535 -85.97 42.06 -155.02
CA ASP A 535 -86.23 42.01 -156.48
C ASP A 535 -87.71 41.97 -156.92
N ASN A 536 -88.71 42.12 -156.04
CA ASN A 536 -90.12 41.86 -156.42
C ASN A 536 -91.00 43.07 -156.79
N LEU A 537 -90.43 44.20 -157.22
CA LEU A 537 -91.22 45.39 -157.59
C LEU A 537 -92.23 45.11 -158.71
N ALA A 538 -91.87 44.30 -159.71
CA ALA A 538 -92.78 43.93 -160.81
C ALA A 538 -93.96 43.04 -160.35
N ALA A 539 -93.83 42.27 -159.27
CA ALA A 539 -94.89 41.39 -158.76
C ALA A 539 -95.91 42.15 -157.89
N ILE A 540 -95.47 43.20 -157.20
CA ILE A 540 -96.33 44.09 -156.39
C ILE A 540 -97.02 45.12 -157.29
N GLU A 541 -96.36 45.63 -158.35
CA GLU A 541 -97.02 46.39 -159.43
C GLU A 541 -98.11 45.56 -160.13
N ASN A 542 -97.89 44.26 -160.35
CA ASN A 542 -98.87 43.40 -161.03
C ASN A 542 -100.14 43.14 -160.19
N ILE A 543 -100.03 43.10 -158.87
CA ILE A 543 -101.17 42.95 -157.95
C ILE A 543 -101.98 44.25 -157.85
N ILE A 544 -101.31 45.40 -157.93
CA ILE A 544 -101.95 46.72 -157.95
C ILE A 544 -102.59 47.03 -159.33
N ASN A 545 -101.97 46.59 -160.43
CA ASN A 545 -102.43 46.83 -161.81
C ASN A 545 -103.51 45.87 -162.32
N ASN A 546 -103.76 44.72 -161.66
CA ASN A 546 -104.81 43.75 -162.05
C ASN A 546 -106.13 43.87 -161.27
N ILE A 547 -106.34 44.98 -160.55
CA ILE A 547 -107.69 45.36 -160.14
C ILE A 547 -108.40 45.91 -161.40
N PRO A 548 -109.51 45.32 -161.87
CA PRO A 548 -110.14 45.70 -163.13
C PRO A 548 -110.52 47.19 -163.17
N ALA A 549 -109.85 47.95 -164.05
CA ALA A 549 -110.17 49.34 -164.38
C ALA A 549 -110.91 49.39 -165.72
N ASP A 550 -112.17 49.06 -165.69
CA ASP A 550 -113.18 49.51 -166.65
C ASP A 550 -113.40 51.02 -166.70
N GLN A 551 -112.39 51.86 -167.01
CA GLN A 551 -112.49 53.35 -167.08
C GLN A 551 -112.52 54.05 -165.69
N THR A 552 -111.41 54.46 -165.08
CA THR A 552 -110.41 55.49 -165.42
C THR A 552 -110.96 56.92 -165.62
N GLN A 553 -110.52 57.86 -164.77
CA GLN A 553 -109.98 59.22 -165.05
C GLN A 553 -109.83 60.01 -163.73
N ARG A 554 -108.68 60.49 -163.24
CA ARG A 554 -107.28 60.57 -163.71
C ARG A 554 -106.33 60.68 -162.50
N GLY A 555 -105.24 59.92 -162.51
CA GLY A 555 -103.91 60.43 -162.13
C GLY A 555 -103.43 60.25 -160.69
N ILE A 556 -103.27 59.01 -160.23
CA ILE A 556 -102.32 58.70 -159.14
C ILE A 556 -100.92 58.61 -159.79
N HIS A 557 -99.94 59.37 -159.29
CA HIS A 557 -98.53 59.24 -159.64
C HIS A 557 -97.72 58.91 -158.38
N ASP A 558 -97.02 57.79 -158.46
CA ASP A 558 -95.68 57.42 -157.93
C ASP A 558 -95.27 57.80 -156.48
N GLU A 559 -95.46 59.03 -156.01
CA GLU A 559 -94.94 59.49 -154.70
C GLU A 559 -95.62 58.84 -153.49
N THR A 560 -96.90 58.46 -153.60
CA THR A 560 -97.66 57.88 -152.47
C THR A 560 -97.24 56.42 -152.20
N VAL A 561 -96.90 55.66 -153.23
CA VAL A 561 -96.46 54.25 -153.11
C VAL A 561 -95.02 54.17 -152.60
N GLN A 562 -94.15 55.09 -153.02
CA GLN A 562 -92.76 55.17 -152.55
C GLN A 562 -92.63 55.62 -151.07
N SER A 563 -93.57 56.43 -150.58
CA SER A 563 -93.57 56.90 -149.19
C SER A 563 -93.87 55.78 -148.18
N VAL A 564 -94.76 54.84 -148.53
CA VAL A 564 -95.04 53.63 -147.73
C VAL A 564 -93.79 52.73 -147.68
N LEU A 565 -93.13 52.51 -148.83
CA LEU A 565 -91.92 51.68 -148.94
C LEU A 565 -90.72 52.27 -148.18
N LYS A 566 -90.59 53.60 -148.12
CA LYS A 566 -89.52 54.29 -147.37
C LYS A 566 -89.72 54.19 -145.86
N GLY A 567 -90.96 54.32 -145.36
CA GLY A 567 -91.28 54.14 -143.94
C GLY A 567 -90.97 52.75 -143.42
N MET A 568 -91.06 51.73 -144.28
CA MET A 568 -90.81 50.33 -143.93
C MET A 568 -89.32 49.94 -143.91
N ARG A 569 -88.41 50.68 -144.58
CA ARG A 569 -86.94 50.40 -144.56
C ARG A 569 -86.22 50.85 -143.28
N THR A 570 -86.72 51.86 -142.57
CA THR A 570 -86.05 52.41 -141.36
C THR A 570 -86.32 51.59 -140.09
N GLN A 571 -87.31 50.68 -140.11
CA GLN A 571 -87.71 49.89 -138.93
C GLN A 571 -86.94 48.57 -138.73
N ALA A 572 -86.19 48.09 -139.73
CA ALA A 572 -85.39 46.87 -139.62
C ALA A 572 -84.11 47.01 -138.75
N THR A 573 -83.73 48.23 -138.38
CA THR A 573 -82.53 48.52 -137.55
C THR A 573 -82.84 48.73 -136.06
N TYR A 574 -84.12 48.86 -135.67
CA TYR A 574 -84.54 49.10 -134.27
C TYR A 574 -84.75 47.81 -133.45
N SER A 575 -84.64 46.63 -134.05
CA SER A 575 -85.07 45.35 -133.45
C SER A 575 -84.03 44.68 -132.53
N ASN A 576 -82.73 45.02 -132.58
CA ASN A 576 -81.68 44.32 -131.80
C ASN A 576 -81.45 44.85 -130.38
N GLU A 577 -81.72 46.13 -130.09
CA GLU A 577 -81.50 46.73 -128.76
C GLU A 577 -82.59 46.33 -127.75
N VAL A 578 -83.78 46.02 -128.24
CA VAL A 578 -84.93 45.56 -127.43
C VAL A 578 -84.74 44.11 -126.97
N ILE A 579 -84.02 43.28 -127.75
CA ILE A 579 -83.77 41.86 -127.44
C ILE A 579 -82.80 41.70 -126.24
N TYR A 580 -81.73 42.50 -126.18
CA TYR A 580 -80.72 42.44 -125.11
C TYR A 580 -81.27 42.92 -123.75
N SER A 581 -82.07 43.98 -123.76
CA SER A 581 -82.77 44.52 -122.58
C SER A 581 -83.73 43.49 -121.96
N GLY A 582 -84.41 42.68 -122.77
CA GLY A 582 -85.37 41.67 -122.30
C GLY A 582 -84.71 40.48 -121.58
N ILE A 583 -83.53 40.05 -122.05
CA ILE A 583 -82.78 38.94 -121.45
C ILE A 583 -82.21 39.35 -120.08
N CYS A 584 -81.62 40.54 -119.98
CA CYS A 584 -81.06 41.06 -118.72
C CYS A 584 -82.14 41.30 -117.64
N ALA A 585 -83.35 41.72 -118.02
CA ALA A 585 -84.45 41.90 -117.07
C ALA A 585 -84.95 40.57 -116.49
N THR A 586 -84.95 39.50 -117.31
CA THR A 586 -85.41 38.17 -116.92
C THR A 586 -84.43 37.51 -115.94
N LEU A 587 -83.11 37.60 -116.17
CA LEU A 587 -82.08 37.06 -115.26
C LEU A 587 -82.05 37.75 -113.89
N LYS A 588 -82.36 39.05 -113.82
CA LYS A 588 -82.50 39.78 -112.55
C LYS A 588 -83.71 39.32 -111.72
N SER A 589 -84.77 38.83 -112.36
CA SER A 589 -85.96 38.33 -111.65
C SER A 589 -85.74 36.99 -110.92
N MET A 590 -84.66 36.26 -111.22
CA MET A 590 -84.36 34.92 -110.68
C MET A 590 -83.47 34.92 -109.42
N LYS A 591 -83.11 36.09 -108.85
CA LYS A 591 -82.29 36.24 -107.62
C LYS A 591 -80.93 35.49 -107.65
N ILE A 592 -80.25 35.49 -108.79
CA ILE A 592 -78.91 34.91 -108.97
C ILE A 592 -77.83 35.98 -108.71
N THR A 593 -76.70 35.64 -108.06
CA THR A 593 -75.58 36.56 -107.73
C THR A 593 -74.84 37.10 -108.96
N ASP A 594 -74.28 38.31 -108.87
CA ASP A 594 -73.60 39.00 -110.00
C ASP A 594 -72.47 38.16 -110.63
N ALA A 595 -71.70 37.44 -109.82
CA ALA A 595 -70.64 36.54 -110.32
C ALA A 595 -71.20 35.34 -111.12
N THR A 596 -72.40 34.88 -110.79
CA THR A 596 -73.09 33.77 -111.46
C THR A 596 -73.86 34.27 -112.69
N GLN A 597 -74.37 35.51 -112.67
CA GLN A 597 -74.90 36.18 -113.86
C GLN A 597 -73.82 36.34 -114.93
N GLN A 598 -72.61 36.74 -114.54
CA GLN A 598 -71.45 36.86 -115.43
C GLN A 598 -71.07 35.51 -116.05
N ALA A 599 -71.08 34.41 -115.28
CA ALA A 599 -70.81 33.07 -115.80
C ALA A 599 -71.89 32.54 -116.77
N ILE A 600 -73.17 32.86 -116.53
CA ILE A 600 -74.30 32.47 -117.41
C ILE A 600 -74.31 33.29 -118.72
N LEU A 601 -73.97 34.58 -118.66
CA LEU A 601 -73.82 35.45 -119.83
C LEU A 601 -72.72 34.98 -120.79
N VAL A 602 -71.64 34.40 -120.24
CA VAL A 602 -70.52 33.84 -121.02
C VAL A 602 -70.94 32.59 -121.80
N THR A 603 -71.83 31.77 -121.25
CA THR A 603 -72.37 30.58 -121.93
C THR A 603 -73.40 30.96 -123.01
N ILE A 604 -74.30 31.91 -122.72
CA ILE A 604 -75.33 32.37 -123.68
C ILE A 604 -74.72 33.14 -124.86
N ALA A 605 -73.65 33.91 -124.64
CA ALA A 605 -72.91 34.59 -125.70
C ALA A 605 -72.13 33.62 -126.61
N GLY A 606 -71.79 32.42 -126.13
CA GLY A 606 -71.11 31.38 -126.91
C GLY A 606 -72.02 30.57 -127.84
N GLU A 607 -73.33 30.51 -127.59
CA GLU A 607 -74.29 29.71 -128.38
C GLU A 607 -75.07 30.52 -129.43
N LEU A 608 -75.20 31.85 -129.29
CA LEU A 608 -76.09 32.66 -130.14
C LEU A 608 -75.47 33.20 -131.44
N HIS A 609 -74.16 33.39 -131.56
CA HIS A 609 -73.52 33.77 -132.83
C HIS A 609 -72.04 33.33 -132.88
N GLY A 610 -71.67 32.61 -133.95
CA GLY A 610 -70.28 32.35 -134.30
C GLY A 610 -69.58 33.63 -134.80
N ASP A 611 -68.36 33.81 -134.28
CA ASP A 611 -67.29 34.71 -134.73
C ASP A 611 -67.24 36.18 -134.18
N ALA A 612 -66.30 36.28 -133.25
CA ALA A 612 -65.52 37.37 -132.66
C ALA A 612 -65.59 38.82 -133.19
N GLY A 613 -65.71 39.75 -132.23
CA GLY A 613 -65.02 41.04 -132.31
C GLY A 613 -65.66 42.20 -131.55
N SER A 614 -65.52 42.25 -130.21
CA SER A 614 -65.43 43.48 -129.37
C SER A 614 -65.91 43.25 -127.92
N THR A 615 -64.98 43.03 -126.97
CA THR A 615 -64.96 43.52 -125.54
C THR A 615 -63.97 42.66 -124.70
N SER A 616 -62.75 43.13 -124.37
CA SER A 616 -61.66 42.25 -123.86
C SER A 616 -60.68 42.84 -122.80
N ASP A 617 -61.05 43.83 -121.99
CA ASP A 617 -60.14 44.31 -120.91
C ASP A 617 -60.61 43.98 -119.48
N ALA A 618 -61.91 43.93 -119.21
CA ALA A 618 -62.45 43.44 -117.92
C ALA A 618 -62.36 41.90 -117.78
N PHE A 619 -62.16 41.19 -118.88
CA PHE A 619 -62.21 39.72 -118.94
C PHE A 619 -60.84 39.03 -118.72
N LYS A 620 -59.71 39.74 -118.94
CA LYS A 620 -58.35 39.20 -118.73
C LYS A 620 -57.89 39.23 -117.27
N GLY A 621 -58.35 40.20 -116.47
CA GLY A 621 -58.06 40.27 -115.04
C GLY A 621 -58.70 39.10 -114.26
N ALA A 622 -59.97 38.79 -114.56
CA ALA A 622 -60.70 37.70 -113.91
C ALA A 622 -60.13 36.30 -114.20
N SER A 623 -59.51 36.05 -115.37
CA SER A 623 -58.89 34.75 -115.68
C SER A 623 -57.54 34.51 -114.98
N ALA A 624 -56.79 35.58 -114.68
CA ALA A 624 -55.51 35.48 -113.96
C ALA A 624 -55.75 35.16 -112.47
N ASP A 625 -56.78 35.75 -111.87
CA ASP A 625 -57.16 35.49 -110.47
C ASP A 625 -57.72 34.07 -110.27
N VAL A 626 -58.46 33.52 -111.25
CA VAL A 626 -58.95 32.13 -111.25
C VAL A 626 -57.81 31.11 -111.44
N THR A 627 -56.81 31.40 -112.28
CA THR A 627 -55.64 30.52 -112.46
C THR A 627 -54.77 30.49 -111.21
N THR A 628 -54.57 31.63 -110.56
CA THR A 628 -53.82 31.74 -109.29
C THR A 628 -54.55 31.01 -108.16
N ALA A 629 -55.88 31.15 -108.06
CA ALA A 629 -56.71 30.39 -107.11
C ALA A 629 -56.68 28.87 -107.36
N THR A 630 -56.61 28.42 -108.61
CA THR A 630 -56.49 27.00 -108.99
C THR A 630 -55.14 26.42 -108.58
N ASN A 631 -54.05 27.16 -108.77
CA ASN A 631 -52.72 26.73 -108.34
C ASN A 631 -52.61 26.62 -106.81
N VAL A 632 -53.15 27.57 -106.06
CA VAL A 632 -53.22 27.49 -104.59
C VAL A 632 -54.05 26.29 -104.13
N LYS A 633 -55.17 25.98 -104.78
CA LYS A 633 -55.98 24.78 -104.52
C LYS A 633 -55.23 23.47 -104.80
N ASN A 634 -54.46 23.42 -105.88
CA ASN A 634 -53.61 22.26 -106.20
C ASN A 634 -52.52 22.08 -105.15
N MET A 635 -51.88 23.16 -104.70
CA MET A 635 -50.89 23.12 -103.62
C MET A 635 -51.50 22.75 -102.26
N ILE A 636 -52.75 23.15 -101.97
CA ILE A 636 -53.50 22.67 -100.79
C ILE A 636 -53.77 21.17 -100.90
N THR A 637 -54.13 20.68 -102.08
CA THR A 637 -54.33 19.24 -102.34
C THR A 637 -53.01 18.47 -102.20
N ASP A 638 -51.91 19.02 -102.72
CA ASP A 638 -50.57 18.46 -102.62
C ASP A 638 -50.05 18.40 -101.18
N GLY A 639 -50.38 19.40 -100.35
CA GLY A 639 -50.04 19.40 -98.93
C GLY A 639 -50.73 18.31 -98.11
N ASN A 640 -51.78 17.67 -98.63
CA ASN A 640 -52.45 16.53 -98.02
C ASN A 640 -51.95 15.17 -98.54
N LYS A 641 -51.06 15.13 -99.55
CA LYS A 641 -50.47 13.87 -100.03
C LYS A 641 -49.44 13.33 -99.05
N GLU A 642 -49.43 12.02 -98.83
CA GLU A 642 -48.49 11.36 -97.90
C GLU A 642 -47.03 11.60 -98.28
N GLU A 643 -46.69 11.61 -99.57
CA GLU A 643 -45.34 11.87 -100.09
C GLU A 643 -44.78 13.24 -99.67
N ASN A 644 -45.67 14.21 -99.46
CA ASN A 644 -45.34 15.59 -99.11
C ASN A 644 -45.31 15.86 -97.59
N GLN A 645 -45.79 14.91 -96.77
CA GLN A 645 -45.74 15.02 -95.31
C GLN A 645 -44.30 15.04 -94.77
N SER A 646 -43.33 14.45 -95.49
CA SER A 646 -41.92 14.46 -95.09
C SER A 646 -41.34 15.88 -95.00
N LEU A 647 -41.71 16.76 -95.94
CA LEU A 647 -41.30 18.17 -95.97
C LEU A 647 -41.94 18.96 -94.82
N ILE A 648 -43.24 18.76 -94.58
CA ILE A 648 -43.94 19.35 -93.43
C ILE A 648 -43.27 18.90 -92.13
N ASN A 649 -43.04 17.60 -91.98
CA ASN A 649 -42.37 17.02 -90.80
C ASN A 649 -40.94 17.56 -90.62
N GLY A 650 -40.19 17.76 -91.71
CA GLY A 650 -38.87 18.41 -91.66
C GLY A 650 -38.94 19.84 -91.12
N MET A 651 -39.91 20.63 -91.58
CA MET A 651 -40.15 21.99 -91.08
C MET A 651 -40.60 22.01 -89.61
N LEU A 652 -41.50 21.09 -89.20
CA LEU A 652 -41.93 20.93 -87.81
C LEU A 652 -40.75 20.59 -86.87
N ASN A 653 -39.81 19.75 -87.34
CA ASN A 653 -38.61 19.38 -86.60
C ASN A 653 -37.67 20.57 -86.36
N THR A 654 -37.65 21.56 -87.25
CA THR A 654 -36.82 22.77 -87.12
C THR A 654 -37.48 23.83 -86.26
N LEU A 655 -38.79 24.03 -86.40
CA LEU A 655 -39.51 25.20 -85.85
C LEU A 655 -39.94 25.08 -84.39
N ALA A 656 -40.59 23.98 -84.01
CA ALA A 656 -41.30 23.89 -82.72
C ALA A 656 -40.78 22.76 -81.83
N LEU A 657 -40.03 21.82 -82.41
CA LEU A 657 -39.43 20.71 -81.68
C LEU A 657 -38.26 21.12 -80.76
N PRO A 658 -37.36 22.07 -81.11
CA PRO A 658 -36.26 22.47 -80.24
C PRO A 658 -36.73 23.08 -78.90
N GLU A 659 -37.77 23.92 -78.93
CA GLU A 659 -38.36 24.50 -77.72
C GLU A 659 -38.99 23.43 -76.83
N LEU A 660 -39.79 22.53 -77.41
CA LEU A 660 -40.41 21.41 -76.69
C LEU A 660 -39.35 20.49 -76.07
N LYS A 661 -38.26 20.21 -76.79
CA LYS A 661 -37.12 19.44 -76.27
C LYS A 661 -36.41 20.16 -75.13
N SER A 662 -36.25 21.48 -75.22
CA SER A 662 -35.65 22.28 -74.15
C SER A 662 -36.50 22.30 -72.88
N GLU A 663 -37.82 22.47 -73.01
CA GLU A 663 -38.77 22.39 -71.90
C GLU A 663 -38.72 21.01 -71.22
N LEU A 664 -38.71 19.94 -72.01
CA LEU A 664 -38.65 18.57 -71.50
C LEU A 664 -37.31 18.22 -70.84
N ALA A 665 -36.20 18.71 -71.40
CA ALA A 665 -34.89 18.61 -70.78
C ALA A 665 -34.87 19.35 -69.42
N GLY A 666 -35.57 20.49 -69.32
CA GLY A 666 -35.78 21.20 -68.06
C GLY A 666 -36.51 20.37 -67.02
N VAL A 667 -37.62 19.74 -67.39
CA VAL A 667 -38.40 18.83 -66.50
C VAL A 667 -37.56 17.61 -66.10
N THR A 668 -36.81 17.03 -67.03
CA THR A 668 -35.89 15.90 -66.77
C THR A 668 -34.84 16.29 -65.75
N LYS A 669 -34.21 17.45 -65.93
CA LYS A 669 -33.20 17.97 -65.02
C LYS A 669 -33.77 18.25 -63.63
N GLN A 670 -34.98 18.81 -63.53
CA GLN A 670 -35.65 19.02 -62.24
C GLN A 670 -35.87 17.71 -61.49
N LEU A 671 -36.35 16.67 -62.16
CA LEU A 671 -36.55 15.36 -61.54
C LEU A 671 -35.24 14.69 -61.13
N GLN A 672 -34.20 14.80 -61.97
CA GLN A 672 -32.86 14.31 -61.63
C GLN A 672 -32.27 15.05 -60.43
N ASP A 673 -32.32 16.39 -60.42
CA ASP A 673 -31.80 17.23 -59.34
C ASP A 673 -32.50 16.90 -58.01
N VAL A 674 -33.82 16.72 -58.02
CA VAL A 674 -34.60 16.33 -56.83
C VAL A 674 -34.26 14.91 -56.37
N ARG A 675 -34.14 13.95 -57.28
CA ARG A 675 -33.76 12.57 -56.93
C ARG A 675 -32.34 12.51 -56.35
N SER A 676 -31.40 13.25 -56.93
CA SER A 676 -30.03 13.37 -56.42
C SER A 676 -30.01 14.02 -55.04
N PHE A 677 -30.84 15.03 -54.80
CA PHE A 677 -30.99 15.64 -53.48
C PHE A 677 -31.50 14.63 -52.43
N VAL A 678 -32.56 13.88 -52.74
CA VAL A 678 -33.10 12.84 -51.85
C VAL A 678 -32.06 11.76 -51.56
N ALA A 679 -31.37 11.25 -52.57
CA ALA A 679 -30.33 10.22 -52.40
C ALA A 679 -29.14 10.73 -51.56
N GLY A 680 -28.73 11.99 -51.76
CA GLY A 680 -27.70 12.63 -50.94
C GLY A 680 -28.13 12.79 -49.48
N LEU A 681 -29.40 13.15 -49.26
CA LEU A 681 -29.98 13.25 -47.92
C LEU A 681 -30.01 11.88 -47.24
N GLU A 682 -30.46 10.82 -47.91
CA GLU A 682 -30.47 9.44 -47.39
C GLU A 682 -29.06 8.96 -47.01
N THR A 683 -28.05 9.32 -47.82
CA THR A 683 -26.65 9.03 -47.53
C THR A 683 -26.18 9.76 -46.25
N TYR A 684 -26.51 11.05 -46.11
CA TYR A 684 -26.23 11.81 -44.89
C TYR A 684 -26.90 11.18 -43.67
N THR A 685 -28.18 10.79 -43.76
CA THR A 685 -28.90 10.19 -42.63
C THR A 685 -28.32 8.83 -42.24
N ALA A 686 -27.84 8.04 -43.20
CA ALA A 686 -27.14 6.78 -42.92
C ALA A 686 -25.82 6.98 -42.17
N HIS A 687 -25.05 8.03 -42.50
CA HIS A 687 -23.83 8.37 -41.75
C HIS A 687 -24.13 8.84 -40.33
N VAL A 688 -25.21 9.61 -40.13
CA VAL A 688 -25.66 9.99 -38.78
C VAL A 688 -26.07 8.76 -37.96
N GLN A 689 -26.78 7.80 -38.58
CA GLN A 689 -27.13 6.54 -37.92
C GLN A 689 -25.89 5.72 -37.53
N SER A 690 -24.87 5.74 -38.38
CA SER A 690 -23.58 5.09 -38.10
C SER A 690 -22.86 5.75 -36.93
N ALA A 691 -22.84 7.09 -36.87
CA ALA A 691 -22.30 7.85 -35.74
C ALA A 691 -23.07 7.56 -34.43
N TYR A 692 -24.40 7.47 -34.48
CA TYR A 692 -25.22 7.08 -33.33
C TYR A 692 -24.86 5.67 -32.83
N THR A 693 -24.71 4.71 -33.75
CA THR A 693 -24.29 3.35 -33.41
C THR A 693 -22.90 3.33 -32.78
N GLY A 694 -21.95 4.08 -33.32
CA GLY A 694 -20.61 4.23 -32.75
C GLY A 694 -20.63 4.87 -31.36
N SER A 695 -21.47 5.88 -31.14
CA SER A 695 -21.63 6.51 -29.82
C SER A 695 -22.19 5.54 -28.77
N THR A 696 -23.04 4.59 -29.18
CA THR A 696 -23.55 3.53 -28.31
C THR A 696 -22.43 2.59 -27.84
N GLN A 697 -21.51 2.23 -28.74
CA GLN A 697 -20.33 1.43 -28.40
C GLN A 697 -19.37 2.20 -27.48
N LEU A 698 -19.18 3.50 -27.72
CA LEU A 698 -18.37 4.36 -26.86
C LEU A 698 -18.93 4.42 -25.42
N VAL A 699 -20.24 4.60 -25.27
CA VAL A 699 -20.91 4.58 -23.94
C VAL A 699 -20.71 3.24 -23.24
N ALA A 700 -20.86 2.12 -23.95
CA ALA A 700 -20.62 0.80 -23.37
C ALA A 700 -19.16 0.62 -22.91
N GLY A 701 -18.19 1.06 -23.72
CA GLY A 701 -16.77 1.02 -23.37
C GLY A 701 -16.43 1.89 -22.16
N LEU A 702 -16.99 3.10 -22.08
CA LEU A 702 -16.79 4.01 -20.94
C LEU A 702 -17.48 3.53 -19.67
N THR A 703 -18.61 2.83 -19.79
CA THR A 703 -19.25 2.16 -18.67
C THR A 703 -18.34 1.06 -18.11
N ALA A 704 -17.74 0.24 -18.99
CA ALA A 704 -16.77 -0.77 -18.58
C ALA A 704 -15.51 -0.16 -17.94
N LEU A 705 -15.00 0.96 -18.50
CA LEU A 705 -13.88 1.70 -17.92
C LEU A 705 -14.21 2.22 -16.52
N THR A 706 -15.41 2.78 -16.33
CA THR A 706 -15.87 3.29 -15.03
C THR A 706 -15.90 2.17 -14.00
N SER A 707 -16.51 1.02 -14.32
CA SER A 707 -16.51 -0.16 -13.44
C SER A 707 -15.10 -0.67 -13.11
N GLY A 708 -14.19 -0.62 -14.10
CA GLY A 708 -12.79 -0.98 -13.89
C GLY A 708 -12.07 0.01 -12.96
N ALA A 709 -12.30 1.31 -13.13
CA ALA A 709 -11.77 2.36 -12.27
C ALA A 709 -12.29 2.22 -10.83
N ASP A 710 -13.59 1.94 -10.65
CA ASP A 710 -14.19 1.67 -9.33
C ASP A 710 -13.52 0.48 -8.64
N THR A 711 -13.28 -0.60 -9.39
CA THR A 711 -12.62 -1.82 -8.88
C THR A 711 -11.17 -1.52 -8.46
N LEU A 712 -10.44 -0.76 -9.28
CA LEU A 712 -9.07 -0.32 -8.97
C LEU A 712 -9.06 0.57 -7.72
N ASN A 713 -9.94 1.57 -7.65
CA ASN A 713 -10.06 2.47 -6.50
C ASN A 713 -10.36 1.67 -5.22
N ALA A 714 -11.30 0.72 -5.27
CA ALA A 714 -11.58 -0.16 -4.14
C ALA A 714 -10.35 -1.00 -3.71
N GLY A 715 -9.54 -1.45 -4.67
CA GLY A 715 -8.25 -2.11 -4.39
C GLY A 715 -7.24 -1.18 -3.71
N ILE A 716 -7.12 0.05 -4.21
CA ILE A 716 -6.24 1.08 -3.64
C ILE A 716 -6.65 1.43 -2.21
N GLN A 717 -7.95 1.60 -1.94
CA GLN A 717 -8.47 1.85 -0.60
C GLN A 717 -8.09 0.74 0.39
N LYS A 718 -8.15 -0.54 -0.03
CA LYS A 718 -7.69 -1.66 0.78
C LYS A 718 -6.20 -1.59 1.10
N VAL A 719 -5.37 -1.20 0.13
CA VAL A 719 -3.93 -1.00 0.34
C VAL A 719 -3.68 0.15 1.30
N ASN A 720 -4.40 1.27 1.18
CA ASN A 720 -4.31 2.40 2.10
C ASN A 720 -4.67 1.99 3.54
N THR A 721 -5.80 1.31 3.76
CA THR A 721 -6.17 0.77 5.08
C THR A 721 -5.13 -0.23 5.62
N GLY A 722 -4.53 -1.04 4.75
CA GLY A 722 -3.44 -1.94 5.12
C GLY A 722 -2.18 -1.19 5.58
N ALA A 723 -1.82 -0.10 4.90
CA ALA A 723 -0.70 0.76 5.28
C ALA A 723 -0.95 1.47 6.62
N GLU A 724 -2.15 2.00 6.85
CA GLU A 724 -2.57 2.60 8.12
C GLU A 724 -2.47 1.59 9.28
N SER A 725 -2.90 0.35 9.04
CA SER A 725 -2.83 -0.75 10.01
C SER A 725 -1.37 -1.12 10.33
N LEU A 726 -0.52 -1.20 9.30
CA LEU A 726 0.91 -1.47 9.46
C LEU A 726 1.61 -0.34 10.22
N SER A 727 1.31 0.92 9.92
CA SER A 727 1.84 2.09 10.64
C SER A 727 1.42 2.07 12.12
N SER A 728 0.16 1.74 12.38
CA SER A 728 -0.34 1.59 13.75
C SER A 728 0.37 0.46 14.50
N GLY A 729 0.55 -0.71 13.86
CA GLY A 729 1.31 -1.82 14.43
C GLY A 729 2.78 -1.48 14.69
N ALA A 730 3.42 -0.72 13.80
CA ALA A 730 4.78 -0.24 14.00
C ALA A 730 4.91 0.71 15.21
N LYS A 731 3.92 1.59 15.43
CA LYS A 731 3.86 2.44 16.63
C LYS A 731 3.71 1.61 17.91
N THR A 732 2.83 0.61 17.92
CA THR A 732 2.71 -0.31 19.07
C THR A 732 4.02 -1.05 19.33
N LEU A 733 4.71 -1.51 18.27
CA LEU A 733 6.02 -2.14 18.42
C LEU A 733 7.05 -1.16 19.00
N LYS A 734 7.04 0.12 18.56
CA LYS A 734 7.91 1.17 19.08
C LYS A 734 7.70 1.39 20.58
N ASP A 735 6.45 1.44 21.03
CA ASP A 735 6.12 1.59 22.46
C ASP A 735 6.62 0.38 23.27
N GLY A 736 6.47 -0.82 22.71
CA GLY A 736 6.99 -2.05 23.30
C GLY A 736 8.51 -2.07 23.40
N THR A 737 9.23 -1.64 22.36
CA THR A 737 10.70 -1.57 22.37
C THR A 737 11.22 -0.47 23.27
N GLN A 738 10.48 0.63 23.42
CA GLN A 738 10.78 1.66 24.41
C GLN A 738 10.69 1.09 25.83
N THR A 739 9.62 0.34 26.12
CA THR A 739 9.45 -0.33 27.43
C THR A 739 10.59 -1.32 27.72
N LEU A 740 11.03 -2.07 26.71
CA LEU A 740 12.19 -2.97 26.84
C LEU A 740 13.49 -2.20 27.12
N SER A 741 13.73 -1.10 26.40
CA SER A 741 14.88 -0.21 26.59
C SER A 741 14.91 0.40 28.00
N ASP A 742 13.76 0.88 28.48
CA ASP A 742 13.63 1.44 29.83
C ASP A 742 13.89 0.37 30.90
N GLY A 743 13.34 -0.85 30.72
CA GLY A 743 13.56 -1.97 31.63
C GLY A 743 15.01 -2.45 31.65
N ALA A 744 15.67 -2.50 30.49
CA ALA A 744 17.09 -2.85 30.40
C ALA A 744 17.97 -1.77 31.06
N THR A 745 17.59 -0.49 30.95
CA THR A 745 18.25 0.61 31.66
C THR A 745 18.14 0.43 33.18
N GLN A 746 16.94 0.15 33.69
CA GLN A 746 16.74 -0.12 35.13
C GLN A 746 17.54 -1.33 35.62
N LEU A 747 17.63 -2.40 34.82
CA LEU A 747 18.44 -3.57 35.17
C LEU A 747 19.94 -3.22 35.22
N SER A 748 20.45 -2.47 34.23
CA SER A 748 21.85 -2.01 34.21
C SER A 748 22.17 -1.16 35.43
N ASP A 749 21.33 -0.16 35.72
CA ASP A 749 21.52 0.75 36.87
C ASP A 749 21.45 -0.01 38.22
N GLY A 750 20.52 -0.96 38.35
CA GLY A 750 20.39 -1.81 39.53
C GLY A 750 21.58 -2.75 39.72
N ALA A 751 22.04 -3.39 38.64
CA ALA A 751 23.22 -4.24 38.66
C ALA A 751 24.49 -3.44 38.99
N LYS A 752 24.62 -2.22 38.47
CA LYS A 752 25.71 -1.30 38.83
C LYS A 752 25.69 -0.97 40.31
N THR A 753 24.51 -0.66 40.86
CA THR A 753 24.34 -0.35 42.28
C THR A 753 24.76 -1.53 43.16
N LEU A 754 24.40 -2.76 42.78
CA LEU A 754 24.84 -3.97 43.48
C LEU A 754 26.36 -4.15 43.41
N TYR A 755 26.95 -3.98 42.21
CA TYR A 755 28.40 -4.07 42.01
C TYR A 755 29.14 -3.05 42.87
N ASP A 756 28.78 -1.77 42.78
CA ASP A 756 29.39 -0.69 43.55
C ASP A 756 29.24 -0.94 45.07
N GLY A 757 28.09 -1.42 45.52
CA GLY A 757 27.84 -1.75 46.93
C GLY A 757 28.66 -2.95 47.43
N LEU A 758 28.90 -3.96 46.59
CA LEU A 758 29.75 -5.10 46.94
C LEU A 758 31.23 -4.72 46.98
N VAL A 759 31.69 -3.89 46.06
CA VAL A 759 33.04 -3.29 46.11
C VAL A 759 33.21 -2.52 47.42
N GLN A 760 32.24 -1.67 47.78
CA GLN A 760 32.27 -0.93 49.04
C GLN A 760 32.27 -1.88 50.25
N TYR A 761 31.42 -2.91 50.28
CA TYR A 761 31.37 -3.89 51.37
C TYR A 761 32.71 -4.61 51.57
N ASN A 762 33.38 -4.96 50.47
CA ASN A 762 34.69 -5.61 50.52
C ASN A 762 35.77 -4.64 51.01
N GLU A 763 35.86 -3.44 50.43
CA GLU A 763 36.88 -2.45 50.79
C GLU A 763 36.72 -1.92 52.22
N GLU A 764 35.48 -1.63 52.64
CA GLU A 764 35.22 -1.01 53.94
C GLU A 764 34.99 -2.02 55.07
N GLY A 765 34.63 -3.26 54.75
CA GLY A 765 34.29 -4.31 55.70
C GLY A 765 35.32 -5.44 55.73
N ILE A 766 35.30 -6.31 54.72
CA ILE A 766 36.11 -7.54 54.70
C ILE A 766 37.61 -7.24 54.70
N SER A 767 38.08 -6.35 53.83
CA SER A 767 39.50 -5.98 53.75
C SER A 767 40.02 -5.33 55.04
N LYS A 768 39.17 -4.61 55.79
CA LYS A 768 39.57 -4.07 57.10
C LYS A 768 39.65 -5.14 58.20
N LEU A 769 38.91 -6.24 58.05
CA LEU A 769 38.99 -7.39 58.95
C LEU A 769 40.22 -8.23 58.65
N THR A 770 40.47 -8.54 57.38
CA THR A 770 41.56 -9.42 56.96
C THR A 770 42.94 -8.75 56.98
N GLN A 771 43.04 -7.44 56.72
CA GLN A 771 44.31 -6.71 56.72
C GLN A 771 44.57 -5.96 58.05
N ASN A 772 44.09 -6.49 59.16
CA ASN A 772 44.32 -5.90 60.47
C ASN A 772 45.61 -6.45 61.09
N SER A 773 46.56 -5.58 61.42
CA SER A 773 47.82 -5.97 62.07
C SER A 773 47.63 -6.70 63.40
N ASP A 774 46.53 -6.46 64.11
CA ASP A 774 46.20 -7.19 65.34
C ASP A 774 45.82 -8.65 65.06
N LEU A 775 45.23 -8.91 63.89
CA LEU A 775 44.87 -10.25 63.43
C LEU A 775 46.12 -11.05 63.06
N ASP A 776 47.07 -10.42 62.35
CA ASP A 776 48.39 -10.99 62.04
C ASP A 776 49.16 -11.35 63.33
N ASN A 777 49.16 -10.45 64.31
CA ASN A 777 49.83 -10.67 65.60
C ASN A 777 49.20 -11.82 66.40
N LEU A 778 47.87 -11.97 66.35
CA LEU A 778 47.17 -13.09 66.99
C LEU A 778 47.45 -14.43 66.31
N GLN A 779 47.53 -14.46 64.98
CA GLN A 779 47.91 -15.65 64.22
C GLN A 779 49.35 -16.07 64.54
N THR A 780 50.28 -15.10 64.55
CA THR A 780 51.68 -15.33 64.94
C THR A 780 51.78 -15.89 66.36
N ALA A 781 51.05 -15.32 67.31
CA ALA A 781 51.04 -15.79 68.70
C ALA A 781 50.45 -17.20 68.85
N SER A 782 49.41 -17.55 68.09
CA SER A 782 48.84 -18.91 68.11
C SER A 782 49.82 -19.95 67.57
N LYS A 783 50.50 -19.65 66.46
CA LYS A 783 51.49 -20.54 65.87
C LYS A 783 52.63 -20.82 66.85
N LEU A 784 53.14 -19.79 67.53
CA LEU A 784 54.14 -19.96 68.57
C LEU A 784 53.66 -20.86 69.72
N ILE A 785 52.45 -20.62 70.26
CA ILE A 785 51.93 -21.42 71.37
C ILE A 785 51.84 -22.90 70.96
N SER A 786 51.41 -23.17 69.72
CA SER A 786 51.40 -24.51 69.15
C SER A 786 52.81 -25.10 69.02
N ASP A 787 53.79 -24.32 68.54
CA ASP A 787 55.18 -24.77 68.40
C ASP A 787 55.85 -25.04 69.76
N ILE A 788 55.54 -24.24 70.81
CA ILE A 788 56.01 -24.47 72.18
C ILE A 788 55.41 -25.76 72.76
N GLN A 789 54.11 -26.00 72.50
CA GLN A 789 53.40 -27.18 73.04
C GLN A 789 53.87 -28.48 72.40
N ASN A 790 54.27 -28.45 71.13
CA ASN A 790 54.70 -29.63 70.37
C ASN A 790 56.22 -29.68 70.19
N ASP A 791 56.99 -29.04 71.08
CA ASP A 791 58.44 -28.97 70.99
C ASP A 791 59.10 -30.28 71.48
N ASP A 792 59.69 -31.03 70.55
CA ASP A 792 60.40 -32.29 70.83
C ASP A 792 61.64 -32.11 71.73
N ASP A 793 62.24 -30.91 71.84
CA ASP A 793 63.33 -30.63 72.81
C ASP A 793 62.85 -29.88 74.07
N ALA A 794 61.65 -30.21 74.57
CA ALA A 794 61.16 -29.69 75.84
C ALA A 794 62.12 -30.01 77.01
N TYR A 795 62.07 -29.20 78.08
CA TYR A 795 62.88 -29.44 79.28
C TYR A 795 62.33 -30.67 80.03
N VAL A 796 62.88 -31.84 79.75
CA VAL A 796 62.38 -33.14 80.24
C VAL A 796 63.28 -33.81 81.28
N ASN A 797 64.43 -33.24 81.59
CA ASN A 797 65.38 -33.75 82.60
C ASN A 797 66.24 -32.62 83.20
N TYR A 798 66.79 -32.88 84.38
CA TYR A 798 67.65 -32.01 85.18
C TYR A 798 69.04 -32.60 85.39
N SER A 799 69.18 -33.88 85.76
CA SER A 799 70.48 -34.53 85.98
C SER A 799 71.15 -35.05 84.71
N GLY A 800 70.45 -35.07 83.58
CA GLY A 800 70.90 -35.67 82.33
C GLY A 800 70.00 -36.82 81.89
N ILE A 801 69.96 -37.07 80.58
CA ILE A 801 69.21 -38.16 79.97
C ILE A 801 70.00 -38.74 78.80
N SER A 802 69.84 -40.05 78.57
CA SER A 802 70.49 -40.75 77.46
C SER A 802 69.67 -40.66 76.17
N ASP A 803 70.34 -40.72 75.01
CA ASP A 803 69.67 -40.67 73.71
C ASP A 803 68.60 -41.80 73.58
N GLY A 804 67.41 -41.46 73.09
CA GLY A 804 66.29 -42.40 72.92
C GLY A 804 65.61 -42.82 74.22
N THR A 805 65.83 -42.10 75.31
CA THR A 805 65.11 -42.26 76.59
C THR A 805 64.10 -41.13 76.75
N ASP A 806 62.85 -41.46 77.01
CA ASP A 806 61.80 -40.46 77.26
C ASP A 806 61.89 -39.96 78.70
N GLY A 807 61.92 -38.65 78.88
CA GLY A 807 62.13 -38.01 80.18
C GLY A 807 60.89 -37.33 80.72
N THR A 808 60.70 -37.38 82.05
CA THR A 808 59.86 -36.41 82.75
C THR A 808 60.62 -35.86 83.95
N VAL A 809 60.39 -34.57 84.26
CA VAL A 809 61.02 -33.95 85.43
C VAL A 809 60.00 -33.13 86.23
N LYS A 810 60.04 -33.31 87.54
CA LYS A 810 59.31 -32.49 88.51
C LYS A 810 60.24 -31.99 89.60
N PHE A 811 60.01 -30.76 90.02
CA PHE A 811 60.75 -30.12 91.09
C PHE A 811 59.82 -29.93 92.28
N ILE A 812 60.27 -30.30 93.47
CA ILE A 812 59.55 -30.13 94.73
C ILE A 812 60.44 -29.31 95.64
N TYR A 813 60.09 -28.05 95.83
CA TYR A 813 60.75 -27.11 96.70
C TYR A 813 60.03 -27.11 98.06
N LYS A 814 60.78 -27.35 99.13
CA LYS A 814 60.32 -27.19 100.51
C LYS A 814 61.13 -26.08 101.15
N ILE A 815 60.45 -25.16 101.81
CA ILE A 815 61.13 -24.09 102.55
C ILE A 815 61.32 -24.55 103.99
N SER A 816 62.53 -24.37 104.50
CA SER A 816 62.90 -24.77 105.85
C SER A 816 62.18 -23.90 106.89
N THR A 817 61.83 -24.53 108.02
CA THR A 817 61.20 -23.81 109.13
C THR A 817 62.21 -22.87 109.77
N VAL A 818 61.76 -21.65 110.05
CA VAL A 818 62.55 -20.68 110.82
C VAL A 818 62.40 -21.00 112.31
N LYS A 819 63.51 -21.26 113.01
CA LYS A 819 63.55 -21.49 114.46
C LYS A 819 64.17 -20.29 115.20
N SER A 820 63.75 -20.05 116.45
CA SER A 820 64.33 -19.02 117.32
C SER A 820 65.72 -19.44 117.85
N GLU A 821 66.61 -18.48 118.16
CA GLU A 821 67.95 -18.76 118.73
C GLU A 821 67.90 -19.51 120.09
N ALA A 822 66.74 -19.58 120.76
CA ALA A 822 66.57 -20.26 122.04
C ALA A 822 66.41 -21.80 121.93
N ASP A 823 66.03 -22.33 120.76
CA ASP A 823 65.78 -23.77 120.57
C ASP A 823 66.96 -24.54 119.99
N THR A 824 68.00 -23.85 119.51
CA THR A 824 69.20 -24.46 118.94
C THR A 824 70.12 -25.17 119.95
N GLU A 825 69.93 -24.99 121.27
CA GLU A 825 70.79 -25.59 122.31
C GLU A 825 70.26 -26.90 122.95
N LYS A 826 69.04 -27.36 122.64
CA LYS A 826 68.46 -28.59 123.26
C LYS A 826 68.57 -29.88 122.43
N ASP A 827 68.79 -29.81 121.12
CA ASP A 827 68.82 -30.99 120.24
C ASP A 827 70.21 -31.65 120.08
N ALA A 828 71.24 -31.15 120.77
CA ALA A 828 72.56 -31.79 120.77
C ALA A 828 72.64 -33.08 121.62
N ALA A 829 71.54 -33.50 122.28
CA ALA A 829 71.52 -34.63 123.21
C ALA A 829 70.34 -35.59 122.97
N SER A 830 70.15 -36.07 121.74
CA SER A 830 69.29 -37.24 121.47
C SER A 830 69.61 -37.83 120.09
N LYS A 831 70.66 -38.64 120.03
CA LYS A 831 70.88 -39.60 118.94
C LYS A 831 70.68 -41.01 119.49
N SER A 832 69.61 -41.67 119.09
CA SER A 832 69.56 -43.13 118.99
C SER A 832 68.30 -43.56 118.24
N ASP A 833 68.51 -44.43 117.26
CA ASP A 833 67.59 -45.40 116.65
C ASP A 833 66.10 -45.28 116.98
N ASP A 834 65.27 -45.13 115.94
CA ASP A 834 64.11 -46.01 115.85
C ASP A 834 63.76 -46.31 114.38
N THR A 835 64.07 -47.53 113.98
CA THR A 835 63.50 -48.20 112.81
C THR A 835 62.29 -48.99 113.29
N SER A 836 61.09 -48.65 112.82
CA SER A 836 59.94 -49.54 112.94
C SER A 836 59.05 -49.50 111.71
N ASP A 837 58.88 -50.68 111.12
CA ASP A 837 57.93 -51.05 110.07
C ASP A 837 56.51 -50.54 110.35
N VAL A 838 55.81 -50.10 109.29
CA VAL A 838 54.40 -49.68 109.34
C VAL A 838 53.54 -50.70 108.59
N GLN A 839 52.60 -51.30 109.32
CA GLN A 839 51.53 -52.16 108.82
C GLN A 839 50.37 -51.28 108.31
N GLU A 840 49.88 -51.53 107.10
CA GLU A 840 48.71 -50.87 106.51
C GLU A 840 47.41 -51.13 107.30
N SER A 841 46.71 -50.07 107.72
CA SER A 841 45.29 -50.12 108.06
C SER A 841 44.46 -49.51 106.95
N SER A 842 43.54 -50.29 106.40
CA SER A 842 42.56 -49.83 105.41
C SER A 842 41.32 -49.30 106.13
N ASP A 843 41.16 -47.97 106.18
CA ASP A 843 39.85 -47.39 106.46
C ASP A 843 39.59 -46.11 105.63
N LYS A 844 38.37 -46.01 105.10
CA LYS A 844 37.97 -45.02 104.07
C LYS A 844 37.40 -43.75 104.72
N GLY A 845 38.29 -42.82 105.10
CA GLY A 845 37.95 -41.43 105.47
C GLY A 845 37.98 -40.47 104.26
N ASN A 846 37.39 -39.28 104.39
CA ASN A 846 37.34 -38.27 103.32
C ASN A 846 38.73 -37.64 103.04
N PHE A 847 38.87 -36.95 101.90
CA PHE A 847 40.11 -36.33 101.43
C PHE A 847 40.84 -35.46 102.48
N PHE A 848 40.11 -34.69 103.29
CA PHE A 848 40.68 -33.81 104.30
C PHE A 848 41.13 -34.56 105.57
N THR A 849 40.44 -35.65 105.93
CA THR A 849 40.86 -36.51 107.07
C THR A 849 42.19 -37.22 106.76
N ARG A 850 42.37 -37.66 105.51
CA ARG A 850 43.63 -38.29 105.03
C ARG A 850 44.82 -37.32 104.97
N LEU A 851 44.58 -36.01 104.76
CA LEU A 851 45.62 -34.98 104.78
C LEU A 851 46.16 -34.76 106.21
N ALA A 852 45.26 -34.66 107.19
CA ALA A 852 45.62 -34.46 108.59
C ALA A 852 46.35 -35.69 109.18
N ASP A 853 45.94 -36.91 108.81
CA ASP A 853 46.54 -38.16 109.32
C ASP A 853 47.97 -38.41 108.81
N LEU A 854 48.35 -37.90 107.63
CA LEU A 854 49.69 -38.05 107.05
C LEU A 854 50.69 -36.99 107.55
N PHE A 855 50.24 -35.79 107.94
CA PHE A 855 51.11 -34.77 108.51
C PHE A 855 51.50 -35.05 109.97
N ILE A 856 50.66 -35.75 110.73
CA ILE A 856 51.02 -36.28 112.06
C ILE A 856 52.18 -37.29 111.96
N PHE A 857 52.39 -37.90 110.79
CA PHE A 857 53.44 -38.90 110.55
C PHE A 857 54.86 -38.31 110.35
N TRP A 858 55.01 -36.98 110.28
CA TRP A 858 56.28 -36.30 109.98
C TRP A 858 56.64 -35.15 110.95
N ASN A 859 56.05 -35.15 112.15
CA ASN A 859 56.41 -34.26 113.28
C ASN A 859 57.02 -35.06 114.43
#